data_AF-A0A0V1FR09-F1
#
_entry.id   AF-A0A0V1FR09-F1
#
_cell.length_a   1.000
_cell.length_b   1.000
_cell.length_c   1.000
_cell.angle_alpha   90.00
_cell.angle_beta   90.00
_cell.angle_gamma   90.00
#
_symmetry.space_group_name_H-M   'P 1'
#
loop_
_entity.id
_entity.type
_entity.pdbx_description
1 polymer ?
#
loop_
_entity_poly.entity_id
_entity_poly.type
_entity_poly.pdbx_seq_one_letter_code
_entity_poly.pdbx_strand_id
1 'polypeptide(L)'
;MHCFQLLAVLLAAVAISEAKKECGTPKIEPKLPGGANRIVGGSDAVPHSYPWQAHLSIEIGSSAGSCGGALLPGKSGTSSAFVVTAAHCVQQGSQVVSPGKITVTLGAHNIEAQEASAQKIKVKKVHMNGYDVRSLHNDIAVLELEREVAYSTEISPICLPKKDDKLPKTCYVTGWGATSKNGATSKTLKQVNVDIFQDSKCNLPKFDSTKQFCAGSETGDRDSCNGDSGGPLVCKDKKTFTLMGIVSLGKGCGDSKHPGFYTKVTSQFVPENHSTPDYEVTAYAERACYLTEEERELLIKIRKRKAELLEEIESEIIVLLVTGLVQMGHGFCLNLNSLLTQQLKAFKRIVRLFFAAILRNCLFVVAFNNWLNAAFYVSVYLYVLQQIRTEMMEVNSEIETLDMIDEERASSKTKQLAIGKKKFNMNAKKGIEFLIEHGLIGESAESVAEFLYRSEGLSKAVIGDYLGDRDEFNIKVLGKFVDLQDFSGLSLVEALRHFLWSFRLPGEAQKIDRMMDSFAKRYCTMNPGIFRTTGEEEIENLWNACYVVSFAIIMLNTSLHNPNVKEKVTLEQFVLRTRDVDVGQDIPKELLASFYECIRAEPFKIPEDSGKEFMHTFFNPDREGWLWKQGGRYKSWKRRWFILSDNCLYYFENKTEKEPRGIIPLENVQIREVQDKTRAHCFEIYSTNSNFIKACKTDSEGKVIEGKHTTYRMAASSAEEKQSWIRAFESSINQDPFPDLFQIRKRKVGNNN
;
A
#
# COMPACT_ATOMS: atom_id res chain seq x y z
N MET A 1 -19.95 60.19 3.91
CA MET A 1 -18.83 59.28 4.23
C MET A 1 -19.25 57.86 4.63
N HIS A 2 -20.49 57.61 5.09
CA HIS A 2 -20.92 56.26 5.49
C HIS A 2 -21.33 55.30 4.35
N CYS A 3 -21.57 55.80 3.13
CA CYS A 3 -21.89 54.94 1.97
C CYS A 3 -20.64 54.26 1.38
N PHE A 4 -19.46 54.88 1.48
CA PHE A 4 -18.19 54.32 0.99
C PHE A 4 -17.65 53.20 1.90
N GLN A 5 -17.91 53.24 3.20
CA GLN A 5 -17.50 52.20 4.14
C GLN A 5 -18.37 50.94 4.04
N LEU A 6 -19.68 51.09 3.78
CA LEU A 6 -20.53 49.94 3.49
C LEU A 6 -20.20 49.29 2.13
N LEU A 7 -19.86 50.09 1.11
CA LEU A 7 -19.42 49.57 -0.18
C LEU A 7 -18.07 48.83 -0.06
N ALA A 8 -17.14 49.32 0.77
CA ALA A 8 -15.86 48.67 1.03
C ALA A 8 -16.01 47.36 1.83
N VAL A 9 -16.95 47.29 2.78
CA VAL A 9 -17.24 46.07 3.54
C VAL A 9 -18.01 45.05 2.69
N LEU A 10 -18.91 45.48 1.80
CA LEU A 10 -19.54 44.60 0.81
C LEU A 10 -18.55 44.12 -0.25
N LEU A 11 -17.63 44.95 -0.72
CA LEU A 11 -16.56 44.55 -1.63
C LEU A 11 -15.53 43.63 -0.93
N ALA A 12 -15.26 43.82 0.36
CA ALA A 12 -14.42 42.93 1.15
C ALA A 12 -15.13 41.60 1.50
N ALA A 13 -16.44 41.62 1.75
CA ALA A 13 -17.24 40.40 1.92
C ALA A 13 -17.42 39.62 0.61
N VAL A 14 -17.47 40.32 -0.54
CA VAL A 14 -17.40 39.70 -1.87
C VAL A 14 -15.97 39.20 -2.18
N ALA A 15 -14.93 39.84 -1.65
CA ALA A 15 -13.53 39.42 -1.82
C ALA A 15 -13.10 38.23 -0.92
N ILE A 16 -13.84 37.93 0.16
CA ILE A 16 -13.61 36.74 1.01
C ILE A 16 -14.43 35.52 0.54
N SER A 17 -15.26 35.70 -0.48
CA SER A 17 -15.80 34.61 -1.31
C SER A 17 -14.82 34.29 -2.44
N GLU A 18 -13.63 33.76 -2.12
CA GLU A 18 -12.86 33.05 -3.14
C GLU A 18 -13.65 31.79 -3.50
N ALA A 19 -14.40 31.86 -4.61
CA ALA A 19 -15.15 30.73 -5.11
C ALA A 19 -14.18 29.58 -5.39
N LYS A 20 -14.26 28.51 -4.59
CA LYS A 20 -13.56 27.25 -4.86
C LYS A 20 -13.80 26.89 -6.32
N LYS A 21 -12.73 26.72 -7.09
CA LYS A 21 -12.88 26.46 -8.51
C LYS A 21 -13.35 25.03 -8.70
N GLU A 22 -14.55 24.85 -9.24
CA GLU A 22 -15.11 23.53 -9.52
C GLU A 22 -14.25 22.82 -10.57
N CYS A 23 -13.94 21.55 -10.34
CA CYS A 23 -13.19 20.74 -11.29
C CYS A 23 -13.97 20.57 -12.61
N GLY A 24 -13.26 20.28 -13.70
CA GLY A 24 -13.86 19.85 -14.96
C GLY A 24 -14.75 20.88 -15.65
N THR A 25 -14.78 22.13 -15.20
CA THR A 25 -15.59 23.21 -15.77
C THR A 25 -14.67 24.29 -16.38
N PRO A 26 -14.29 24.15 -17.66
CA PRO A 26 -13.38 25.10 -18.27
C PRO A 26 -14.07 26.45 -18.45
N LYS A 27 -13.36 27.54 -18.15
CA LYS A 27 -13.90 28.90 -18.36
C LYS A 27 -14.06 29.24 -19.85
N ILE A 28 -13.20 28.66 -20.69
CA ILE A 28 -13.30 28.70 -22.15
C ILE A 28 -13.83 27.35 -22.61
N GLU A 29 -15.06 27.32 -23.12
CA GLU A 29 -15.67 26.07 -23.56
C GLU A 29 -15.00 25.56 -24.86
N PRO A 30 -14.67 24.26 -24.95
CA PRO A 30 -14.14 23.69 -26.17
C PRO A 30 -15.21 23.69 -27.27
N LYS A 31 -14.78 24.00 -28.50
CA LYS A 31 -15.62 23.84 -29.68
C LYS A 31 -15.64 22.36 -30.07
N LEU A 32 -16.57 21.62 -29.48
CA LEU A 32 -16.70 20.18 -29.72
C LEU A 32 -16.97 19.91 -31.21
N PRO A 33 -16.24 18.99 -31.86
CA PRO A 33 -16.44 18.69 -33.26
C PRO A 33 -17.83 18.06 -33.49
N GLY A 34 -18.78 18.89 -33.92
CA GLY A 34 -20.07 18.45 -34.45
C GLY A 34 -19.88 17.79 -35.81
N GLY A 35 -20.60 16.70 -36.08
CA GLY A 35 -20.49 15.90 -37.28
C GLY A 35 -20.39 16.73 -38.58
N ALA A 36 -19.49 16.28 -39.45
CA ALA A 36 -19.09 16.87 -40.73
C ALA A 36 -18.04 18.00 -40.66
N ASN A 37 -16.76 17.64 -40.41
CA ASN A 37 -15.67 18.20 -41.22
C ASN A 37 -14.40 17.32 -41.24
N ARG A 38 -14.15 16.84 -42.45
CA ARG A 38 -13.00 16.22 -43.12
C ARG A 38 -11.60 16.70 -42.67
N ILE A 39 -11.06 16.20 -41.56
CA ILE A 39 -9.59 16.02 -41.38
C ILE A 39 -9.38 14.73 -40.59
N VAL A 40 -8.46 13.88 -41.06
CA VAL A 40 -8.06 12.66 -40.36
C VAL A 40 -7.44 13.05 -39.00
N GLY A 41 -7.93 12.43 -37.93
CA GLY A 41 -7.28 12.36 -36.62
C GLY A 41 -7.73 13.35 -35.54
N GLY A 42 -7.76 14.67 -35.80
CA GLY A 42 -8.08 15.67 -34.77
C GLY A 42 -8.15 17.12 -35.27
N SER A 43 -8.84 17.98 -34.53
CA SER A 43 -8.95 19.43 -34.78
C SER A 43 -8.13 20.24 -33.79
N ASP A 44 -7.77 21.48 -34.12
CA ASP A 44 -7.21 22.39 -33.12
C ASP A 44 -8.17 22.59 -31.95
N ALA A 45 -7.67 22.38 -30.73
CA ALA A 45 -8.41 22.77 -29.54
C ALA A 45 -8.54 24.30 -29.51
N VAL A 46 -9.64 24.81 -28.98
CA VAL A 46 -9.72 26.25 -28.69
C VAL A 46 -8.65 26.56 -27.64
N PRO A 47 -7.82 27.62 -27.79
CA PRO A 47 -6.78 27.93 -26.83
C PRO A 47 -7.31 27.94 -25.39
N HIS A 48 -6.63 27.16 -24.54
CA HIS A 48 -6.93 26.98 -23.12
C HIS A 48 -8.32 26.39 -22.80
N SER A 49 -9.02 25.76 -23.75
CA SER A 49 -10.32 25.12 -23.50
C SER A 49 -10.25 23.78 -22.77
N TYR A 50 -9.04 23.25 -22.58
CA TYR A 50 -8.73 22.07 -21.77
C TYR A 50 -7.68 22.43 -20.70
N PRO A 51 -8.06 23.23 -19.69
CA PRO A 51 -7.12 23.86 -18.76
C PRO A 51 -6.45 22.87 -17.78
N TRP A 52 -6.86 21.61 -17.76
CA TRP A 52 -6.19 20.54 -17.01
C TRP A 52 -5.08 19.87 -17.80
N GLN A 53 -4.98 20.08 -19.12
CA GLN A 53 -4.01 19.39 -19.95
C GLN A 53 -2.58 19.70 -19.51
N ALA A 54 -1.79 18.65 -19.30
CA ALA A 54 -0.37 18.73 -19.00
C ALA A 54 0.46 18.14 -20.15
N HIS A 55 1.64 18.74 -20.37
CA HIS A 55 2.70 18.19 -21.22
C HIS A 55 3.86 17.77 -20.34
N LEU A 56 4.43 16.58 -20.59
CA LEU A 56 5.58 16.03 -19.89
C LEU A 56 6.76 15.99 -20.85
N SER A 57 7.86 16.63 -20.46
CA SER A 57 9.17 16.52 -21.09
C SER A 57 10.06 15.66 -20.21
N ILE A 58 10.61 14.58 -20.75
CA ILE A 58 11.31 13.53 -20.00
C ILE A 58 12.72 13.35 -20.56
N GLU A 59 13.74 13.55 -19.74
CA GLU A 59 15.14 13.38 -20.16
C GLU A 59 15.57 11.92 -20.04
N ILE A 60 15.94 11.29 -21.16
CA ILE A 60 16.28 9.87 -21.29
C ILE A 60 17.66 9.72 -21.95
N GLY A 61 18.73 9.73 -21.14
CA GLY A 61 20.09 9.71 -21.67
C GLY A 61 20.36 10.94 -22.56
N SER A 62 20.68 10.72 -23.84
CA SER A 62 20.84 11.77 -24.86
C SER A 62 19.55 12.11 -25.64
N SER A 63 18.43 11.45 -25.33
CA SER A 63 17.14 11.60 -26.01
C SER A 63 16.09 12.23 -25.09
N ALA A 64 15.10 12.92 -25.67
CA ALA A 64 13.97 13.47 -24.93
C ALA A 64 12.68 12.71 -25.27
N GLY A 65 11.99 12.21 -24.24
CA GLY A 65 10.64 11.66 -24.33
C GLY A 65 9.58 12.73 -24.14
N SER A 66 8.40 12.55 -24.75
CA SER A 66 7.26 13.44 -24.63
C SER A 66 5.99 12.64 -24.34
N CYS A 67 5.26 13.04 -23.28
CA CYS A 67 3.98 12.46 -22.90
C CYS A 67 2.96 13.56 -22.54
N GLY A 68 1.69 13.17 -22.44
CA GLY A 68 0.61 13.97 -21.87
C GLY A 68 0.35 13.66 -20.40
N GLY A 69 -0.53 14.45 -19.80
CA GLY A 69 -1.06 14.25 -18.45
C GLY A 69 -2.26 15.14 -18.18
N ALA A 70 -2.83 15.04 -16.99
CA ALA A 70 -3.90 15.93 -16.53
C ALA A 70 -3.71 16.40 -15.08
N LEU A 71 -3.99 17.68 -14.83
CA LEU A 71 -3.95 18.29 -13.51
C LEU A 71 -5.13 17.81 -12.65
N LEU A 72 -4.81 17.20 -11.51
CA LEU A 72 -5.77 16.73 -10.52
C LEU A 72 -6.18 17.85 -9.55
N PRO A 73 -7.36 17.74 -8.91
CA PRO A 73 -7.77 18.70 -7.87
C PRO A 73 -6.82 18.67 -6.66
N GLY A 74 -6.49 19.85 -6.12
CA GLY A 74 -5.68 20.00 -4.92
C GLY A 74 -6.52 20.29 -3.67
N LYS A 75 -5.88 20.25 -2.49
CA LYS A 75 -6.55 20.37 -1.19
C LYS A 75 -7.15 21.76 -0.93
N SER A 76 -6.48 22.81 -1.40
CA SER A 76 -6.89 24.21 -1.18
C SER A 76 -8.15 24.59 -1.96
N GLY A 77 -8.46 23.87 -3.04
CA GLY A 77 -9.51 24.25 -4.00
C GLY A 77 -9.17 25.46 -4.88
N THR A 78 -7.96 26.02 -4.72
CA THR A 78 -7.46 27.19 -5.47
C THR A 78 -6.12 26.92 -6.15
N SER A 79 -5.47 25.79 -5.85
CA SER A 79 -4.19 25.35 -6.41
C SER A 79 -4.04 23.83 -6.38
N SER A 80 -3.09 23.27 -7.15
CA SER A 80 -2.72 21.85 -7.10
C SER A 80 -1.26 21.61 -7.46
N ALA A 81 -0.67 20.54 -6.91
CA ALA A 81 0.65 20.03 -7.27
C ALA A 81 0.60 18.60 -7.86
N PHE A 82 -0.58 18.08 -8.22
CA PHE A 82 -0.73 16.69 -8.63
C PHE A 82 -1.14 16.56 -10.10
N VAL A 83 -0.37 15.81 -10.88
CA VAL A 83 -0.64 15.53 -12.29
C VAL A 83 -0.68 14.03 -12.52
N VAL A 84 -1.72 13.52 -13.17
CA VAL A 84 -1.81 12.12 -13.56
C VAL A 84 -1.31 11.90 -14.98
N THR A 85 -0.62 10.80 -15.22
CA THR A 85 -0.10 10.37 -16.53
C THR A 85 -0.07 8.83 -16.61
N ALA A 86 0.46 8.27 -17.69
CA ALA A 86 0.69 6.83 -17.83
C ALA A 86 1.99 6.42 -17.12
N ALA A 87 2.00 5.23 -16.51
CA ALA A 87 3.18 4.72 -15.81
C ALA A 87 4.34 4.44 -16.78
N HIS A 88 4.04 3.94 -17.99
CA HIS A 88 5.04 3.69 -19.02
C HIS A 88 5.77 4.96 -19.50
N CYS A 89 5.20 6.16 -19.28
CA CYS A 89 5.88 7.41 -19.59
C CYS A 89 7.04 7.68 -18.62
N VAL A 90 6.91 7.25 -17.37
CA VAL A 90 7.85 7.56 -16.28
C VAL A 90 8.59 6.32 -15.77
N GLN A 91 8.49 5.20 -16.48
CA GLN A 91 9.20 3.96 -16.19
C GLN A 91 9.85 3.39 -17.46
N GLN A 92 11.15 3.10 -17.39
CA GLN A 92 11.91 2.44 -18.45
C GLN A 92 12.36 1.05 -17.97
N GLY A 93 11.81 0.01 -18.58
CA GLY A 93 12.03 -1.35 -18.10
C GLY A 93 11.54 -1.50 -16.65
N SER A 94 12.45 -1.84 -15.74
CA SER A 94 12.17 -1.94 -14.29
C SER A 94 12.51 -0.68 -13.49
N GLN A 95 13.07 0.37 -14.12
CA GLN A 95 13.55 1.56 -13.43
C GLN A 95 12.61 2.75 -13.64
N VAL A 96 12.29 3.44 -12.54
CA VAL A 96 11.51 4.68 -12.57
C VAL A 96 12.43 5.83 -12.98
N VAL A 97 11.98 6.68 -13.89
CA VAL A 97 12.73 7.88 -14.28
C VAL A 97 12.85 8.81 -13.08
N SER A 98 14.07 9.25 -12.77
CA SER A 98 14.33 10.16 -11.65
C SER A 98 13.46 11.42 -11.75
N PRO A 99 12.75 11.83 -10.68
CA PRO A 99 11.80 12.95 -10.72
C PRO A 99 12.37 14.25 -11.33
N GLY A 100 13.63 14.59 -11.00
CA GLY A 100 14.30 15.80 -11.49
C GLY A 100 14.56 15.83 -13.01
N LYS A 101 14.39 14.70 -13.71
CA LYS A 101 14.48 14.57 -15.18
C LYS A 101 13.13 14.73 -15.88
N ILE A 102 12.06 14.97 -15.12
CA ILE A 102 10.70 15.15 -15.64
C ILE A 102 10.29 16.60 -15.41
N THR A 103 9.94 17.30 -16.48
CA THR A 103 9.38 18.65 -16.43
C THR A 103 7.94 18.60 -16.95
N VAL A 104 7.02 19.12 -16.14
CA VAL A 104 5.60 19.27 -16.47
C VAL A 104 5.34 20.71 -16.91
N THR A 105 4.68 20.88 -18.05
CA THR A 105 4.19 22.17 -18.56
C THR A 105 2.66 22.20 -18.50
N LEU A 106 2.11 23.20 -17.80
CA LEU A 106 0.67 23.47 -17.67
C LEU A 106 0.32 24.82 -18.28
N GLY A 107 -0.92 25.00 -18.74
CA GLY A 107 -1.42 26.30 -19.24
C GLY A 107 -0.94 26.70 -20.65
N ALA A 108 -0.20 25.82 -21.34
CA ALA A 108 0.24 26.03 -22.71
C ALA A 108 -0.83 25.54 -23.70
N HIS A 109 -1.07 26.31 -24.76
CA HIS A 109 -1.76 25.86 -25.97
C HIS A 109 -0.75 25.45 -27.04
N ASN A 110 0.31 26.24 -27.23
CA ASN A 110 1.48 25.88 -28.03
C ASN A 110 2.72 25.65 -27.15
N ILE A 111 3.24 24.42 -27.14
CA ILE A 111 4.33 24.00 -26.24
C ILE A 111 5.72 24.54 -26.64
N GLU A 112 5.88 25.03 -27.87
CA GLU A 112 7.10 25.67 -28.34
C GLU A 112 7.07 27.20 -28.21
N ALA A 113 5.86 27.79 -28.15
CA ALA A 113 5.71 29.22 -28.00
C ALA A 113 5.92 29.65 -26.54
N GLN A 114 6.48 30.85 -26.36
CA GLN A 114 6.56 31.47 -25.03
C GLN A 114 5.21 32.11 -24.68
N GLU A 115 4.32 31.32 -24.12
CA GLU A 115 3.01 31.79 -23.63
C GLU A 115 3.10 32.21 -22.16
N ALA A 116 2.55 33.37 -21.82
CA ALA A 116 2.57 33.89 -20.45
C ALA A 116 1.79 33.00 -19.46
N SER A 117 0.82 32.23 -19.96
CA SER A 117 0.05 31.25 -19.19
C SER A 117 0.80 29.95 -18.92
N ALA A 118 1.88 29.66 -19.68
CA ALA A 118 2.60 28.41 -19.59
C ALA A 118 3.50 28.36 -18.35
N GLN A 119 3.30 27.37 -17.49
CA GLN A 119 4.12 27.13 -16.31
C GLN A 119 4.87 25.81 -16.44
N LYS A 120 6.20 25.88 -16.45
CA LYS A 120 7.11 24.72 -16.43
C LYS A 120 7.57 24.44 -15.01
N ILE A 121 7.38 23.20 -14.55
CA ILE A 121 7.61 22.80 -13.16
C ILE A 121 8.21 21.40 -13.15
N LYS A 122 9.28 21.21 -12.38
CA LYS A 122 9.89 19.89 -12.20
C LYS A 122 9.07 19.02 -11.25
N VAL A 123 9.26 17.71 -11.36
CA VAL A 123 8.60 16.73 -10.51
C VAL A 123 9.44 16.49 -9.24
N LYS A 124 8.80 16.60 -8.08
CA LYS A 124 9.34 16.25 -6.76
C LYS A 124 9.33 14.74 -6.55
N LYS A 125 8.21 14.08 -6.89
CA LYS A 125 8.00 12.64 -6.64
C LYS A 125 7.09 11.99 -7.67
N VAL A 126 7.35 10.72 -7.97
CA VAL A 126 6.54 9.87 -8.85
C VAL A 126 5.86 8.80 -8.01
N HIS A 127 4.53 8.75 -8.06
CA HIS A 127 3.70 7.77 -7.37
C HIS A 127 3.16 6.75 -8.37
N MET A 128 3.48 5.48 -8.19
CA MET A 128 3.00 4.37 -9.02
C MET A 128 2.67 3.17 -8.16
N ASN A 129 1.66 2.39 -8.55
CA ASN A 129 1.27 1.19 -7.81
C ASN A 129 0.89 0.05 -8.77
N GLY A 130 1.68 -1.03 -8.73
CA GLY A 130 1.35 -2.28 -9.40
C GLY A 130 1.28 -2.21 -10.93
N TYR A 131 2.02 -1.30 -11.57
CA TYR A 131 2.14 -1.25 -13.03
C TYR A 131 2.89 -2.49 -13.55
N ASP A 132 2.25 -3.25 -14.44
CA ASP A 132 2.85 -4.42 -15.09
C ASP A 132 3.22 -4.10 -16.54
N VAL A 133 4.52 -4.00 -16.81
CA VAL A 133 5.08 -3.68 -18.14
C VAL A 133 4.67 -4.68 -19.23
N ARG A 134 4.30 -5.92 -18.89
CA ARG A 134 3.93 -6.96 -19.86
C ARG A 134 2.45 -6.93 -20.23
N SER A 135 1.57 -6.65 -19.28
CA SER A 135 0.11 -6.61 -19.50
C SER A 135 -0.42 -5.19 -19.69
N LEU A 136 0.39 -4.17 -19.35
CA LEU A 136 -0.01 -2.77 -19.21
C LEU A 136 -1.16 -2.55 -18.23
N HIS A 137 -1.37 -3.50 -17.31
CA HIS A 137 -2.30 -3.32 -16.21
C HIS A 137 -1.76 -2.25 -15.26
N ASN A 138 -2.67 -1.41 -14.76
CA ASN A 138 -2.34 -0.28 -13.89
C ASN A 138 -1.32 0.68 -14.54
N ASP A 139 -1.42 0.92 -15.84
CA ASP A 139 -0.59 1.90 -16.56
C ASP A 139 -1.05 3.34 -16.24
N ILE A 140 -0.80 3.76 -15.00
CA ILE A 140 -1.16 5.04 -14.40
C ILE A 140 -0.09 5.45 -13.37
N ALA A 141 0.30 6.72 -13.40
CA ALA A 141 1.21 7.34 -12.44
C ALA A 141 0.69 8.71 -12.01
N VAL A 142 0.95 9.10 -10.76
CA VAL A 142 0.67 10.44 -10.25
C VAL A 142 1.99 11.14 -9.93
N LEU A 143 2.20 12.32 -10.50
CA LEU A 143 3.36 13.16 -10.32
C LEU A 143 3.04 14.24 -9.30
N GLU A 144 3.90 14.36 -8.28
CA GLU A 144 3.90 15.48 -7.33
C GLU A 144 4.90 16.53 -7.82
N LEU A 145 4.45 17.75 -8.04
CA LEU A 145 5.24 18.86 -8.55
C LEU A 145 6.04 19.54 -7.42
N GLU A 146 7.19 20.13 -7.73
CA GLU A 146 8.03 20.86 -6.75
C GLU A 146 7.33 22.08 -6.12
N ARG A 147 6.31 22.63 -6.79
CA ARG A 147 5.47 23.71 -6.28
C ARG A 147 4.03 23.57 -6.75
N GLU A 148 3.10 24.06 -5.94
CA GLU A 148 1.70 24.15 -6.34
C GLU A 148 1.48 25.18 -7.46
N VAL A 149 0.48 24.90 -8.29
CA VAL A 149 0.04 25.76 -9.40
C VAL A 149 -1.32 26.34 -9.05
N ALA A 150 -1.38 27.66 -8.91
CA ALA A 150 -2.63 28.37 -8.71
C ALA A 150 -3.55 28.23 -9.93
N TYR A 151 -4.83 28.05 -9.68
CA TYR A 151 -5.83 27.94 -10.73
C TYR A 151 -6.08 29.30 -11.39
N SER A 152 -6.07 29.31 -12.72
CA SER A 152 -6.32 30.48 -13.57
C SER A 152 -7.34 30.14 -14.65
N THR A 153 -7.71 31.09 -15.51
CA THR A 153 -8.57 30.82 -16.67
C THR A 153 -8.01 29.68 -17.55
N GLU A 154 -6.68 29.59 -17.63
CA GLU A 154 -5.91 28.68 -18.48
C GLU A 154 -5.46 27.41 -17.76
N ILE A 155 -5.48 27.38 -16.43
CA ILE A 155 -5.06 26.24 -15.61
C ILE A 155 -6.14 25.92 -14.56
N SER A 156 -6.75 24.75 -14.63
CA SER A 156 -7.75 24.29 -13.64
C SER A 156 -7.90 22.78 -13.68
N PRO A 157 -8.31 22.13 -12.57
CA PRO A 157 -8.24 20.68 -12.45
C PRO A 157 -9.36 19.96 -13.21
N ILE A 158 -9.13 18.71 -13.60
CA ILE A 158 -10.17 17.81 -14.14
C ILE A 158 -10.93 17.12 -13.01
N CYS A 159 -12.20 16.78 -13.21
CA CYS A 159 -12.92 15.94 -12.24
C CYS A 159 -12.54 14.47 -12.36
N LEU A 160 -12.62 13.76 -11.24
CA LEU A 160 -12.42 12.33 -11.16
C LEU A 160 -13.76 11.58 -11.22
N PRO A 161 -13.77 10.37 -11.79
CA PRO A 161 -14.97 9.56 -11.84
C PRO A 161 -15.31 9.06 -10.44
N LYS A 162 -16.59 8.80 -10.19
CA LYS A 162 -17.07 8.12 -8.98
C LYS A 162 -17.00 6.60 -9.18
N LYS A 163 -17.00 5.84 -8.07
CA LYS A 163 -16.87 4.37 -8.05
C LYS A 163 -17.82 3.63 -8.99
N ASP A 164 -19.02 4.18 -9.23
CA ASP A 164 -20.08 3.57 -10.06
C ASP A 164 -20.35 4.33 -11.38
N ASP A 165 -19.49 5.28 -11.77
CA ASP A 165 -19.67 6.02 -13.01
C ASP A 165 -19.53 5.09 -14.22
N LYS A 166 -20.58 5.04 -15.05
CA LYS A 166 -20.55 4.30 -16.31
C LYS A 166 -19.82 5.11 -17.37
N LEU A 167 -19.02 4.41 -18.18
CA LEU A 167 -18.34 5.01 -19.33
C LEU A 167 -19.37 5.60 -20.32
N PRO A 168 -19.33 6.91 -20.61
CA PRO A 168 -20.19 7.53 -21.61
C PRO A 168 -19.88 7.02 -23.02
N LYS A 169 -20.82 7.14 -23.96
CA LYS A 169 -20.61 6.65 -25.33
C LYS A 169 -19.50 7.39 -26.06
N THR A 170 -19.47 8.72 -25.94
CA THR A 170 -18.56 9.59 -26.68
C THR A 170 -17.75 10.45 -25.72
N CYS A 171 -16.44 10.45 -25.91
CA CYS A 171 -15.47 11.18 -25.09
C CYS A 171 -14.44 11.89 -25.96
N TYR A 172 -13.55 12.65 -25.34
CA TYR A 172 -12.59 13.51 -26.03
C TYR A 172 -11.19 13.20 -25.54
N VAL A 173 -10.26 13.07 -26.48
CA VAL A 173 -8.83 12.92 -26.21
C VAL A 173 -8.15 14.21 -26.64
N THR A 174 -7.22 14.69 -25.81
CA THR A 174 -6.44 15.90 -26.08
C THR A 174 -4.95 15.65 -25.89
N GLY A 175 -4.15 16.27 -26.75
CA GLY A 175 -2.71 16.11 -26.71
C GLY A 175 -1.99 16.80 -27.86
N TRP A 176 -0.66 16.70 -27.81
CA TRP A 176 0.26 17.23 -28.82
C TRP A 176 0.86 16.10 -29.66
N GLY A 177 0.27 14.91 -29.63
CA GLY A 177 0.70 13.78 -30.42
C GLY A 177 0.59 14.03 -31.92
N ALA A 178 1.13 13.08 -32.69
CA ALA A 178 1.11 13.14 -34.14
C ALA A 178 -0.34 13.05 -34.67
N THR A 179 -0.64 13.77 -35.74
CA THR A 179 -1.98 13.79 -36.35
C THR A 179 -2.16 12.75 -37.47
N SER A 180 -1.09 12.02 -37.79
CA SER A 180 -1.07 10.93 -38.77
C SER A 180 -0.08 9.86 -38.36
N LYS A 181 -0.28 8.62 -38.83
CA LYS A 181 0.68 7.53 -38.64
C LYS A 181 2.07 7.95 -39.13
N ASN A 182 3.07 7.90 -38.26
CA ASN A 182 4.46 8.37 -38.49
C ASN A 182 4.61 9.88 -38.78
N GLY A 183 3.58 10.69 -38.49
CA GLY A 183 3.67 12.15 -38.60
C GLY A 183 4.47 12.79 -37.47
N ALA A 184 4.86 14.05 -37.64
CA ALA A 184 5.45 14.84 -36.56
C ALA A 184 4.41 15.14 -35.48
N THR A 185 4.87 15.27 -34.23
CA THR A 185 4.04 15.76 -33.12
C THR A 185 3.56 17.19 -33.41
N SER A 186 2.39 17.53 -32.87
CA SER A 186 1.83 18.86 -33.04
C SER A 186 2.39 19.84 -32.02
N LYS A 187 2.66 21.07 -32.45
CA LYS A 187 3.08 22.15 -31.55
C LYS A 187 1.89 22.72 -30.78
N THR A 188 0.72 22.72 -31.42
CA THR A 188 -0.55 23.24 -30.89
C THR A 188 -1.41 22.10 -30.38
N LEU A 189 -2.12 22.35 -29.27
CA LEU A 189 -2.97 21.34 -28.64
C LEU A 189 -4.09 20.90 -29.60
N LYS A 190 -4.19 19.61 -29.84
CA LYS A 190 -5.25 18.99 -30.64
C LYS A 190 -6.31 18.36 -29.75
N GLN A 191 -7.51 18.21 -30.32
CA GLN A 191 -8.62 17.50 -29.72
C GLN A 191 -9.26 16.56 -30.75
N VAL A 192 -9.76 15.42 -30.29
CA VAL A 192 -10.54 14.47 -31.10
C VAL A 192 -11.66 13.86 -30.27
N ASN A 193 -12.81 13.62 -30.88
CA ASN A 193 -13.87 12.82 -30.25
C ASN A 193 -13.75 11.35 -30.64
N VAL A 194 -13.83 10.48 -29.65
CA VAL A 194 -13.77 9.02 -29.77
C VAL A 194 -14.99 8.39 -29.13
N ASP A 195 -15.43 7.27 -29.69
CA ASP A 195 -16.50 6.46 -29.12
C ASP A 195 -15.89 5.29 -28.34
N ILE A 196 -16.41 5.06 -27.13
CA ILE A 196 -16.02 3.92 -26.30
C ILE A 196 -16.63 2.66 -26.90
N PHE A 197 -15.78 1.66 -27.16
CA PHE A 197 -16.20 0.39 -27.72
C PHE A 197 -16.56 -0.62 -26.63
N GLN A 198 -17.35 -1.62 -27.01
CA GLN A 198 -17.61 -2.77 -26.15
C GLN A 198 -16.35 -3.62 -26.00
N ASP A 199 -16.20 -4.26 -24.84
CA ASP A 199 -15.06 -5.12 -24.48
C ASP A 199 -14.72 -6.17 -25.56
N SER A 200 -15.72 -6.70 -26.27
CA SER A 200 -15.55 -7.68 -27.35
C SER A 200 -14.75 -7.16 -28.55
N LYS A 201 -14.70 -5.85 -28.75
CA LYS A 201 -13.94 -5.18 -29.82
C LYS A 201 -12.51 -4.85 -29.38
N CYS A 202 -12.22 -4.91 -28.07
CA CYS A 202 -10.89 -4.66 -27.51
C CYS A 202 -10.00 -5.89 -27.66
N ASN A 203 -9.30 -6.01 -28.80
CA ASN A 203 -8.48 -7.17 -29.13
C ASN A 203 -7.02 -7.04 -28.63
N LEU A 204 -6.83 -7.03 -27.31
CA LEU A 204 -5.50 -7.03 -26.66
C LEU A 204 -5.23 -8.37 -25.96
N PRO A 205 -4.03 -8.97 -26.11
CA PRO A 205 -3.62 -10.08 -25.26
C PRO A 205 -3.66 -9.66 -23.78
N LYS A 206 -4.34 -10.45 -22.93
CA LYS A 206 -4.54 -10.17 -21.49
C LYS A 206 -5.37 -8.90 -21.18
N PHE A 207 -6.27 -8.50 -22.08
CA PHE A 207 -7.25 -7.45 -21.81
C PHE A 207 -8.05 -7.76 -20.54
N ASP A 208 -8.16 -6.77 -19.66
CA ASP A 208 -8.96 -6.83 -18.43
C ASP A 208 -9.90 -5.63 -18.41
N SER A 209 -11.19 -5.86 -18.64
CA SER A 209 -12.19 -4.81 -18.70
C SER A 209 -12.46 -4.11 -17.37
N THR A 210 -11.95 -4.66 -16.25
CA THR A 210 -12.00 -3.99 -14.95
C THR A 210 -10.96 -2.87 -14.84
N LYS A 211 -9.85 -2.97 -15.60
CA LYS A 211 -8.71 -2.04 -15.53
C LYS A 211 -8.50 -1.21 -16.80
N GLN A 212 -8.99 -1.69 -17.94
CA GLN A 212 -8.75 -1.10 -19.25
C GLN A 212 -10.06 -1.02 -20.04
N PHE A 213 -10.10 -0.12 -21.02
CA PHE A 213 -11.12 -0.09 -22.06
C PHE A 213 -10.51 0.39 -23.37
N CYS A 214 -11.24 0.25 -24.47
CA CYS A 214 -10.79 0.75 -25.77
C CYS A 214 -11.78 1.74 -26.36
N ALA A 215 -11.27 2.73 -27.09
CA ALA A 215 -12.05 3.76 -27.74
C ALA A 215 -11.45 4.14 -29.09
N GLY A 216 -12.27 4.68 -29.98
CA GLY A 216 -11.83 5.12 -31.30
C GLY A 216 -13.02 5.50 -32.18
N SER A 217 -12.84 5.46 -33.50
CA SER A 217 -13.92 5.61 -34.46
C SER A 217 -14.16 4.32 -35.23
N GLU A 218 -15.42 4.00 -35.51
CA GLU A 218 -15.81 2.84 -36.34
C GLU A 218 -15.13 2.84 -37.70
N THR A 219 -14.92 4.02 -38.28
CA THR A 219 -14.22 4.20 -39.57
C THR A 219 -12.69 4.22 -39.45
N GLY A 220 -12.15 4.15 -38.22
CA GLY A 220 -10.70 4.17 -37.97
C GLY A 220 -10.02 5.51 -38.23
N ASP A 221 -10.78 6.58 -38.49
CA ASP A 221 -10.27 7.89 -38.88
C ASP A 221 -9.93 8.81 -37.68
N ARG A 222 -10.24 8.36 -36.45
CA ARG A 222 -10.08 9.12 -35.20
C ARG A 222 -9.56 8.20 -34.09
N ASP A 223 -8.40 8.51 -33.53
CA ASP A 223 -7.70 7.73 -32.50
C ASP A 223 -6.62 8.60 -31.81
N SER A 224 -6.13 8.18 -30.65
CA SER A 224 -4.90 8.71 -30.04
C SER A 224 -3.66 8.26 -30.81
N CYS A 225 -2.58 9.04 -30.78
CA CYS A 225 -1.37 8.77 -31.55
C CYS A 225 -0.08 8.99 -30.73
N ASN A 226 1.07 8.74 -31.36
CA ASN A 226 2.39 8.93 -30.76
C ASN A 226 2.52 10.34 -30.17
N GLY A 227 2.80 10.44 -28.86
CA GLY A 227 2.90 11.69 -28.12
C GLY A 227 1.64 12.09 -27.33
N ASP A 228 0.53 11.36 -27.50
CA ASP A 228 -0.66 11.48 -26.65
C ASP A 228 -0.61 10.54 -25.42
N SER A 229 0.36 9.62 -25.35
CA SER A 229 0.57 8.70 -24.22
C SER A 229 0.56 9.44 -22.88
N GLY A 230 -0.19 8.93 -21.91
CA GLY A 230 -0.40 9.57 -20.61
C GLY A 230 -1.39 10.74 -20.63
N GLY A 231 -1.81 11.21 -21.80
CA GLY A 231 -2.83 12.24 -21.96
C GLY A 231 -4.23 11.78 -21.53
N PRO A 232 -5.13 12.75 -21.25
CA PRO A 232 -6.45 12.44 -20.72
C PRO A 232 -7.46 12.06 -21.81
N LEU A 233 -8.29 11.06 -21.51
CA LEU A 233 -9.59 10.84 -22.15
C LEU A 233 -10.67 11.37 -21.20
N VAL A 234 -11.30 12.48 -21.59
CA VAL A 234 -12.33 13.16 -20.81
C VAL A 234 -13.70 13.00 -21.44
N CYS A 235 -14.71 12.75 -20.62
CA CYS A 235 -16.09 12.65 -21.08
C CYS A 235 -16.90 13.81 -20.47
N LYS A 236 -17.70 14.48 -21.31
CA LYS A 236 -18.53 15.60 -20.89
C LYS A 236 -19.91 15.11 -20.50
N ASP A 237 -20.32 15.36 -19.25
CA ASP A 237 -21.72 15.31 -18.84
C ASP A 237 -22.21 16.73 -18.53
N LYS A 238 -23.21 17.20 -19.28
CA LYS A 238 -23.72 18.58 -19.24
C LYS A 238 -22.61 19.62 -19.43
N LYS A 239 -22.07 20.17 -18.33
CA LYS A 239 -21.00 21.19 -18.32
C LYS A 239 -19.70 20.70 -17.69
N THR A 240 -19.69 19.50 -17.12
CA THR A 240 -18.56 18.98 -16.34
C THR A 240 -17.86 17.90 -17.14
N PHE A 241 -16.55 18.04 -17.26
CA PHE A 241 -15.66 17.04 -17.84
C PHE A 241 -15.08 16.18 -16.73
N THR A 242 -15.09 14.86 -16.94
CA THR A 242 -14.55 13.86 -16.02
C THR A 242 -13.49 13.04 -16.73
N LEU A 243 -12.36 12.80 -16.05
CA LEU A 243 -11.28 11.95 -16.53
C LEU A 243 -11.67 10.47 -16.43
N MET A 244 -12.11 9.88 -17.54
CA MET A 244 -12.53 8.47 -17.55
C MET A 244 -11.40 7.51 -17.91
N GLY A 245 -10.38 8.00 -18.63
CA GLY A 245 -9.24 7.18 -19.02
C GLY A 245 -7.95 7.94 -19.24
N ILE A 246 -6.85 7.19 -19.28
CA ILE A 246 -5.50 7.68 -19.60
C ILE A 246 -5.01 6.91 -20.82
N VAL A 247 -4.47 7.61 -21.82
CA VAL A 247 -3.92 7.00 -23.04
C VAL A 247 -2.75 6.07 -22.67
N SER A 248 -2.89 4.77 -22.93
CA SER A 248 -1.90 3.74 -22.57
C SER A 248 -1.18 3.17 -23.80
N LEU A 249 -1.91 2.50 -24.69
CA LEU A 249 -1.32 1.82 -25.86
C LEU A 249 -2.17 2.02 -27.12
N GLY A 250 -1.52 2.26 -28.26
CA GLY A 250 -2.15 2.21 -29.58
C GLY A 250 -1.27 1.44 -30.58
N LYS A 251 -1.85 0.55 -31.40
CA LYS A 251 -1.16 -0.08 -32.53
C LYS A 251 -1.21 0.84 -33.74
N GLY A 252 -0.36 1.88 -33.74
CA GLY A 252 -0.43 2.94 -34.74
C GLY A 252 -1.55 3.93 -34.44
N CYS A 253 -1.83 4.82 -35.40
CA CYS A 253 -2.81 5.90 -35.24
C CYS A 253 -3.92 5.72 -36.27
N GLY A 254 -5.15 5.47 -35.81
CA GLY A 254 -6.32 5.39 -36.67
C GLY A 254 -6.40 4.09 -37.47
N ASP A 255 -6.57 2.96 -36.78
CA ASP A 255 -6.92 1.68 -37.41
C ASP A 255 -8.27 1.18 -36.88
N SER A 256 -9.27 1.11 -37.76
CA SER A 256 -10.61 0.57 -37.46
C SER A 256 -10.59 -0.84 -36.82
N LYS A 257 -9.52 -1.62 -37.04
CA LYS A 257 -9.36 -2.98 -36.50
C LYS A 257 -8.56 -3.04 -35.20
N HIS A 258 -7.89 -1.97 -34.81
CA HIS A 258 -7.06 -1.90 -33.60
C HIS A 258 -7.33 -0.58 -32.86
N PRO A 259 -8.36 -0.54 -31.99
CA PRO A 259 -8.68 0.67 -31.25
C PRO A 259 -7.57 1.07 -30.27
N GLY A 260 -7.51 2.35 -29.91
CA GLY A 260 -6.68 2.83 -28.81
C GLY A 260 -7.11 2.24 -27.47
N PHE A 261 -6.15 1.90 -26.62
CA PHE A 261 -6.35 1.35 -25.28
C PHE A 261 -6.07 2.39 -24.21
N TYR A 262 -6.95 2.41 -23.22
CA TYR A 262 -6.95 3.37 -22.14
C TYR A 262 -6.96 2.66 -20.80
N THR A 263 -6.14 3.12 -19.88
CA THR A 263 -6.25 2.74 -18.46
C THR A 263 -7.53 3.35 -17.92
N LYS A 264 -8.41 2.52 -17.35
CA LYS A 264 -9.64 2.97 -16.70
C LYS A 264 -9.30 3.70 -15.42
N VAL A 265 -9.65 4.97 -15.34
CA VAL A 265 -9.53 5.73 -14.10
C VAL A 265 -10.71 5.32 -13.23
N THR A 266 -10.47 4.55 -12.18
CA THR A 266 -11.47 4.33 -11.13
C THR A 266 -11.13 5.24 -9.95
N SER A 267 -12.17 5.64 -9.21
CA SER A 267 -12.03 6.44 -8.00
C SER A 267 -11.17 5.78 -6.91
N GLN A 268 -10.90 4.48 -7.01
CA GLN A 268 -10.01 3.76 -6.09
C GLN A 268 -8.52 4.00 -6.39
N PHE A 269 -8.18 4.34 -7.64
CA PHE A 269 -6.80 4.62 -8.06
C PHE A 269 -6.43 6.09 -7.96
N VAL A 270 -7.42 6.98 -7.82
CA VAL A 270 -7.19 8.40 -7.61
C VAL A 270 -7.83 8.79 -6.29
N PRO A 271 -7.08 9.31 -5.31
CA PRO A 271 -7.48 9.38 -3.91
C PRO A 271 -8.94 9.80 -3.72
N GLU A 272 -9.79 8.81 -3.40
CA GLU A 272 -11.12 9.02 -2.84
C GLU A 272 -10.93 9.59 -1.43
N ASN A 273 -10.82 10.92 -1.34
CA ASN A 273 -11.23 11.70 -0.18
C ASN A 273 -11.08 13.20 -0.48
N HIS A 274 -12.12 13.79 -1.07
CA HIS A 274 -12.57 15.12 -0.67
C HIS A 274 -13.25 15.07 0.72
N SER A 275 -12.47 14.57 1.66
CA SER A 275 -12.57 14.60 3.11
C SER A 275 -11.20 14.14 3.60
N THR A 276 -10.19 15.01 3.43
CA THR A 276 -8.79 14.89 3.91
C THR A 276 -8.15 13.49 3.84
N PRO A 277 -7.10 13.33 3.01
CA PRO A 277 -5.93 12.64 3.54
C PRO A 277 -4.65 13.42 3.30
N ASP A 278 -3.85 13.46 4.35
CA ASP A 278 -2.45 13.82 4.36
C ASP A 278 -1.60 12.84 3.57
N TYR A 279 -0.85 13.42 2.64
CA TYR A 279 0.36 12.90 2.05
C TYR A 279 1.16 14.18 1.77
N GLU A 280 2.12 14.63 2.59
CA GLU A 280 3.02 13.94 3.50
C GLU A 280 2.86 14.46 4.95
N VAL A 281 2.21 13.71 5.84
CA VAL A 281 2.61 13.60 7.26
C VAL A 281 2.21 12.20 7.78
N THR A 282 2.85 11.16 7.29
CA THR A 282 3.05 9.89 8.05
C THR A 282 4.44 9.87 8.70
N ALA A 283 4.87 11.03 9.21
CA ALA A 283 6.10 11.16 10.00
C ALA A 283 6.04 12.25 11.11
N TYR A 284 4.94 13.00 11.25
CA TYR A 284 4.80 14.03 12.31
C TYR A 284 3.44 14.07 13.03
N ALA A 285 2.47 13.23 12.64
CA ALA A 285 1.25 13.01 13.43
C ALA A 285 1.46 11.93 14.52
N GLU A 286 2.53 11.15 14.45
CA GLU A 286 2.82 10.07 15.41
C GLU A 286 3.66 10.49 16.62
N ARG A 287 4.14 11.75 16.68
CA ARG A 287 4.80 12.26 17.91
C ARG A 287 3.84 12.74 18.99
N ALA A 288 2.53 12.73 18.76
CA ALA A 288 1.54 12.98 19.81
C ALA A 288 1.29 11.75 20.72
N CYS A 289 1.86 10.59 20.39
CA CYS A 289 1.66 9.35 21.13
C CYS A 289 2.80 8.98 22.11
N TYR A 290 3.87 9.77 22.18
CA TYR A 290 5.03 9.50 23.07
C TYR A 290 5.12 10.42 24.29
N LEU A 291 4.05 11.12 24.63
CA LEU A 291 4.04 11.98 25.80
C LEU A 291 3.64 11.13 27.01
N THR A 292 4.51 11.08 28.01
CA THR A 292 4.18 10.53 29.33
C THR A 292 2.94 11.24 29.89
N GLU A 293 2.21 10.62 30.83
CA GLU A 293 1.00 11.27 31.40
C GLU A 293 1.30 12.65 32.02
N GLU A 294 2.51 12.86 32.53
CA GLU A 294 2.97 14.17 33.01
C GLU A 294 3.15 15.19 31.87
N GLU A 295 3.66 14.78 30.71
CA GLU A 295 3.81 15.65 29.54
C GLU A 295 2.48 15.91 28.82
N ARG A 296 1.55 14.95 28.86
CA ARG A 296 0.18 15.11 28.37
C ARG A 296 -0.61 16.07 29.28
N GLU A 297 -0.45 15.96 30.60
CA GLU A 297 -0.96 16.94 31.55
C GLU A 297 -0.34 18.33 31.35
N LEU A 298 0.97 18.41 31.09
CA LEU A 298 1.65 19.67 30.82
C LEU A 298 1.15 20.30 29.53
N LEU A 299 0.89 19.52 28.48
CA LEU A 299 0.34 20.00 27.20
C LEU A 299 -1.14 20.39 27.31
N ILE A 300 -1.93 19.70 28.13
CA ILE A 300 -3.29 20.12 28.47
C ILE A 300 -3.25 21.42 29.27
N LYS A 301 -2.35 21.54 30.25
CA LYS A 301 -2.12 22.80 30.99
C LYS A 301 -1.63 23.92 30.07
N ILE A 302 -0.75 23.66 29.11
CA ILE A 302 -0.26 24.64 28.12
C ILE A 302 -1.37 25.03 27.13
N ARG A 303 -2.18 24.08 26.65
CA ARG A 303 -3.31 24.35 25.74
C ARG A 303 -4.43 25.12 26.46
N LYS A 304 -4.73 24.74 27.69
CA LYS A 304 -5.70 25.44 28.55
C LYS A 304 -5.18 26.83 28.90
N ARG A 305 -3.89 26.97 29.25
CA ARG A 305 -3.24 28.27 29.50
C ARG A 305 -3.15 29.12 28.24
N LYS A 306 -2.96 28.54 27.05
CA LYS A 306 -2.99 29.22 25.75
C LYS A 306 -4.40 29.70 25.40
N ALA A 307 -5.42 28.91 25.69
CA ALA A 307 -6.83 29.29 25.51
C ALA A 307 -7.25 30.37 26.50
N GLU A 308 -6.88 30.23 27.78
CA GLU A 308 -7.05 31.25 28.82
C GLU A 308 -6.29 32.54 28.49
N LEU A 309 -5.06 32.46 27.96
CA LEU A 309 -4.32 33.63 27.46
C LEU A 309 -4.97 34.23 26.21
N LEU A 310 -5.58 33.44 25.34
CA LEU A 310 -6.30 33.94 24.17
C LEU A 310 -7.61 34.63 24.59
N GLU A 311 -8.31 34.13 25.61
CA GLU A 311 -9.48 34.80 26.21
C GLU A 311 -9.08 36.01 27.07
N GLU A 312 -7.95 35.99 27.79
CA GLU A 312 -7.39 37.15 28.50
C GLU A 312 -6.90 38.21 27.50
N ILE A 313 -6.31 37.82 26.36
CA ILE A 313 -5.91 38.75 25.29
C ILE A 313 -7.14 39.28 24.55
N GLU A 314 -8.14 38.46 24.24
CA GLU A 314 -9.39 38.93 23.61
C GLU A 314 -10.18 39.84 24.56
N SER A 315 -10.25 39.51 25.86
CA SER A 315 -10.92 40.34 26.86
C SER A 315 -10.13 41.61 27.19
N GLU A 316 -8.80 41.59 27.24
CA GLU A 316 -7.99 42.82 27.38
C GLU A 316 -8.05 43.68 26.11
N ILE A 317 -8.08 43.09 24.92
CA ILE A 317 -8.25 43.82 23.65
C ILE A 317 -9.66 44.42 23.57
N ILE A 318 -10.71 43.70 23.99
CA ILE A 318 -12.08 44.21 24.05
C ILE A 318 -12.20 45.28 25.14
N VAL A 319 -11.62 45.08 26.32
CA VAL A 319 -11.59 46.11 27.39
C VAL A 319 -10.80 47.32 26.94
N LEU A 320 -9.68 47.20 26.21
CA LEU A 320 -8.91 48.32 25.63
C LEU A 320 -9.63 49.02 24.48
N LEU A 321 -10.36 48.29 23.64
CA LEU A 321 -11.19 48.86 22.57
C LEU A 321 -12.44 49.56 23.16
N VAL A 322 -13.06 49.00 24.19
CA VAL A 322 -14.23 49.56 24.87
C VAL A 322 -13.84 50.71 25.80
N THR A 323 -12.76 50.63 26.57
CA THR A 323 -12.24 51.79 27.34
C THR A 323 -11.66 52.86 26.43
N GLY A 324 -11.06 52.50 25.28
CA GLY A 324 -10.67 53.45 24.24
C GLY A 324 -11.88 54.17 23.61
N LEU A 325 -12.98 53.46 23.35
CA LEU A 325 -14.23 54.04 22.85
C LEU A 325 -14.97 54.86 23.93
N VAL A 326 -14.92 54.46 25.20
CA VAL A 326 -15.52 55.18 26.34
C VAL A 326 -14.70 56.42 26.74
N GLN A 327 -13.36 56.37 26.67
CA GLN A 327 -12.49 57.55 26.85
C GLN A 327 -12.59 58.52 25.68
N MET A 328 -12.86 58.05 24.46
CA MET A 328 -13.23 58.92 23.34
C MET A 328 -14.66 59.49 23.46
N GLY A 329 -15.52 58.88 24.28
CA GLY A 329 -16.91 59.31 24.52
C GLY A 329 -17.12 60.28 25.70
N HIS A 330 -16.19 60.39 26.64
CA HIS A 330 -16.36 61.22 27.85
C HIS A 330 -15.51 62.52 27.90
N GLY A 331 -14.85 62.88 26.78
CA GLY A 331 -13.90 63.99 26.72
C GLY A 331 -14.27 65.12 25.76
N PHE A 332 -15.55 65.47 25.61
CA PHE A 332 -15.96 66.71 24.94
C PHE A 332 -16.56 67.66 25.96
N CYS A 333 -15.70 68.32 26.74
CA CYS A 333 -15.91 69.73 27.12
C CYS A 333 -14.63 70.36 27.69
N LEU A 334 -14.15 71.36 26.94
CA LEU A 334 -13.32 72.52 27.31
C LEU A 334 -11.80 72.38 27.48
N ASN A 335 -11.09 73.06 26.56
CA ASN A 335 -9.79 73.76 26.64
C ASN A 335 -8.65 73.16 27.49
N LEU A 336 -7.51 72.83 26.86
CA LEU A 336 -6.25 73.60 26.97
C LEU A 336 -5.05 72.93 26.27
N ASN A 337 -4.27 73.79 25.61
CA ASN A 337 -3.17 73.52 24.69
C ASN A 337 -1.85 73.06 25.36
N SER A 338 -1.89 72.37 26.51
CA SER A 338 -0.69 71.87 27.21
C SER A 338 -0.71 70.37 27.54
N LEU A 339 -1.84 69.69 27.37
CA LEU A 339 -1.99 68.26 27.71
C LEU A 339 -1.66 67.31 26.54
N LEU A 340 -1.78 67.80 25.29
CA LEU A 340 -1.53 66.99 24.09
C LEU A 340 -0.06 66.57 23.94
N THR A 341 0.88 67.42 24.39
CA THR A 341 2.32 67.19 24.23
C THR A 341 2.86 66.19 25.26
N GLN A 342 2.20 66.06 26.42
CA GLN A 342 2.56 65.11 27.47
C GLN A 342 1.97 63.72 27.19
N GLN A 343 0.73 63.67 26.67
CA GLN A 343 0.06 62.44 26.21
C GLN A 343 0.77 61.81 25.00
N LEU A 344 1.24 62.60 24.02
CA LEU A 344 2.01 62.06 22.88
C LEU A 344 3.38 61.49 23.29
N LYS A 345 4.05 62.07 24.30
CA LYS A 345 5.32 61.56 24.83
C LYS A 345 5.12 60.27 25.62
N ALA A 346 4.04 60.16 26.39
CA ALA A 346 3.66 58.94 27.10
C ALA A 346 3.29 57.82 26.11
N PHE A 347 2.50 58.12 25.09
CA PHE A 347 2.11 57.18 24.03
C PHE A 347 3.32 56.67 23.23
N LYS A 348 4.25 57.55 22.83
CA LYS A 348 5.51 57.13 22.19
C LYS A 348 6.40 56.29 23.10
N ARG A 349 6.34 56.47 24.42
CA ARG A 349 7.12 55.69 25.39
C ARG A 349 6.51 54.30 25.61
N ILE A 350 5.18 54.21 25.68
CA ILE A 350 4.43 52.95 25.78
C ILE A 350 4.61 52.12 24.49
N VAL A 351 4.47 52.74 23.31
CA VAL A 351 4.69 52.06 22.02
C VAL A 351 6.14 51.60 21.87
N ARG A 352 7.13 52.36 22.36
CA ARG A 352 8.54 51.93 22.38
C ARG A 352 8.81 50.77 23.35
N LEU A 353 8.19 50.77 24.52
CA LEU A 353 8.30 49.67 25.49
C LEU A 353 7.60 48.41 24.99
N PHE A 354 6.47 48.56 24.30
CA PHE A 354 5.71 47.48 23.66
C PHE A 354 6.49 46.87 22.49
N PHE A 355 7.08 47.70 21.62
CA PHE A 355 7.97 47.22 20.54
C PHE A 355 9.27 46.61 21.08
N ALA A 356 9.84 47.13 22.17
CA ALA A 356 11.03 46.55 22.79
C ALA A 356 10.75 45.19 23.46
N ALA A 357 9.55 45.00 24.02
CA ALA A 357 9.11 43.71 24.56
C ALA A 357 8.84 42.68 23.45
N ILE A 358 8.23 43.11 22.34
CA ILE A 358 8.05 42.27 21.14
C ILE A 358 9.40 41.92 20.53
N LEU A 359 10.33 42.87 20.39
CA LEU A 359 11.67 42.58 19.86
C LEU A 359 12.47 41.65 20.78
N ARG A 360 12.37 41.77 22.12
CA ARG A 360 13.04 40.82 23.04
C ARG A 360 12.50 39.40 22.91
N ASN A 361 11.19 39.24 22.76
CA ASN A 361 10.57 37.93 22.55
C ASN A 361 10.83 37.38 21.13
N CYS A 362 10.84 38.22 20.10
CA CYS A 362 11.20 37.82 18.74
C CYS A 362 12.68 37.46 18.61
N LEU A 363 13.60 38.15 19.29
CA LEU A 363 15.03 37.81 19.28
C LEU A 363 15.31 36.47 19.98
N PHE A 364 14.56 36.13 21.03
CA PHE A 364 14.67 34.81 21.68
C PHE A 364 14.15 33.69 20.76
N VAL A 365 13.03 33.92 20.06
CA VAL A 365 12.47 32.98 19.08
C VAL A 365 13.37 32.83 17.85
N VAL A 366 13.99 33.91 17.37
CA VAL A 366 14.92 33.87 16.23
C VAL A 366 16.26 33.24 16.63
N ALA A 367 16.78 33.49 17.84
CA ALA A 367 17.99 32.83 18.35
C ALA A 367 17.77 31.33 18.60
N PHE A 368 16.59 30.94 19.10
CA PHE A 368 16.21 29.55 19.30
C PHE A 368 15.97 28.82 17.97
N ASN A 369 15.31 29.46 17.00
CA ASN A 369 15.17 28.92 15.65
C ASN A 369 16.49 28.85 14.88
N ASN A 370 17.41 29.81 15.08
CA ASN A 370 18.74 29.75 14.46
C ASN A 370 19.64 28.69 15.11
N TRP A 371 19.49 28.42 16.41
CA TRP A 371 20.18 27.32 17.09
C TRP A 371 19.64 25.94 16.66
N LEU A 372 18.32 25.79 16.53
CA LEU A 372 17.67 24.59 15.98
C LEU A 372 18.03 24.37 14.51
N ASN A 373 18.04 25.42 13.69
CA ASN A 373 18.48 25.34 12.29
C ASN A 373 19.97 24.99 12.20
N ALA A 374 20.84 25.57 13.03
CA ALA A 374 22.28 25.22 13.04
C ALA A 374 22.52 23.75 13.43
N ALA A 375 21.77 23.21 14.41
CA ALA A 375 21.81 21.80 14.77
C ALA A 375 21.28 20.87 13.66
N PHE A 376 20.28 21.31 12.90
CA PHE A 376 19.75 20.63 11.73
C PHE A 376 20.73 20.65 10.54
N TYR A 377 21.39 21.78 10.28
CA TYR A 377 22.40 21.87 9.23
C TYR A 377 23.63 21.03 9.54
N VAL A 378 24.08 20.94 10.80
CA VAL A 378 25.23 20.07 11.17
C VAL A 378 24.91 18.58 11.01
N SER A 379 23.68 18.15 11.30
CA SER A 379 23.24 16.75 11.12
C SER A 379 23.04 16.40 9.64
N VAL A 380 22.51 17.31 8.83
CA VAL A 380 22.43 17.15 7.37
C VAL A 380 23.82 17.17 6.72
N TYR A 381 24.74 18.03 7.18
CA TYR A 381 26.11 18.09 6.64
C TYR A 381 26.93 16.85 7.00
N LEU A 382 26.74 16.27 8.19
CA LEU A 382 27.35 14.99 8.58
C LEU A 382 26.80 13.81 7.78
N TYR A 383 25.49 13.80 7.49
CA TYR A 383 24.85 12.80 6.64
C TYR A 383 25.32 12.89 5.18
N VAL A 384 25.43 14.11 4.63
CA VAL A 384 25.95 14.35 3.29
C VAL A 384 27.44 14.03 3.18
N LEU A 385 28.25 14.34 4.21
CA LEU A 385 29.66 13.92 4.26
C LEU A 385 29.82 12.40 4.38
N GLN A 386 28.86 11.71 5.00
CA GLN A 386 28.84 10.25 5.07
C GLN A 386 28.43 9.63 3.72
N GLN A 387 27.46 10.22 3.01
CA GLN A 387 27.06 9.82 1.66
C GLN A 387 28.16 10.09 0.62
N ILE A 388 28.81 11.26 0.64
CA ILE A 388 29.95 11.57 -0.25
C ILE A 388 31.13 10.61 0.02
N ARG A 389 31.33 10.18 1.26
CA ARG A 389 32.38 9.20 1.61
C ARG A 389 32.05 7.79 1.10
N THR A 390 30.77 7.42 1.02
CA THR A 390 30.29 6.18 0.42
C THR A 390 30.35 6.24 -1.11
N GLU A 391 29.95 7.35 -1.72
CA GLU A 391 30.07 7.59 -3.16
C GLU A 391 31.52 7.66 -3.62
N MET A 392 32.44 8.23 -2.83
CA MET A 392 33.88 8.19 -3.14
C MET A 392 34.50 6.79 -2.99
N MET A 393 33.90 5.89 -2.20
CA MET A 393 34.28 4.47 -2.18
C MET A 393 33.77 3.71 -3.41
N GLU A 394 32.62 4.11 -3.96
CA GLU A 394 32.05 3.55 -5.21
C GLU A 394 32.76 4.07 -6.47
N VAL A 395 33.13 5.35 -6.52
CA VAL A 395 33.93 5.92 -7.63
C VAL A 395 35.35 5.31 -7.67
N ASN A 396 35.89 4.90 -6.52
CA ASN A 396 37.18 4.20 -6.47
C ASN A 396 37.10 2.77 -7.05
N SER A 397 35.91 2.17 -7.15
CA SER A 397 35.70 0.87 -7.80
C SER A 397 35.32 0.98 -9.29
N GLU A 398 35.11 2.20 -9.82
CA GLU A 398 34.79 2.43 -11.23
C GLU A 398 36.01 2.82 -12.09
N ILE A 399 37.20 2.99 -11.48
CA ILE A 399 38.49 3.13 -12.19
C ILE A 399 39.17 1.76 -12.37
N GLU A 400 38.40 0.72 -12.68
CA GLU A 400 38.95 -0.56 -13.17
C GLU A 400 38.13 -1.04 -14.37
N THR A 401 38.30 -0.36 -15.52
CA THR A 401 37.77 -0.82 -16.81
C THR A 401 38.89 -0.90 -17.84
N LEU A 402 39.51 -2.09 -17.91
CA LEU A 402 40.09 -2.61 -19.14
C LEU A 402 39.59 -4.05 -19.35
N ASP A 403 38.91 -4.21 -20.49
CA ASP A 403 38.86 -5.39 -21.37
C ASP A 403 37.53 -6.15 -21.58
N MET A 404 37.19 -6.18 -22.87
CA MET A 404 35.95 -6.53 -23.54
C MET A 404 35.73 -8.06 -23.70
N ILE A 405 35.86 -8.84 -22.63
CA ILE A 405 35.68 -10.32 -22.67
C ILE A 405 34.35 -10.80 -22.05
N ASP A 406 33.56 -9.93 -21.39
CA ASP A 406 32.52 -10.38 -20.46
C ASP A 406 31.08 -10.57 -21.02
N GLU A 407 30.79 -10.20 -22.28
CA GLU A 407 29.43 -10.31 -22.85
C GLU A 407 28.95 -11.78 -23.03
N GLU A 408 29.85 -12.73 -23.31
CA GLU A 408 29.49 -14.16 -23.35
C GLU A 408 29.28 -14.76 -21.95
N ARG A 409 30.00 -14.25 -20.95
CA ARG A 409 29.99 -14.78 -19.57
C ARG A 409 28.76 -14.34 -18.79
N ALA A 410 28.31 -13.10 -19.00
CA ALA A 410 27.08 -12.56 -18.41
C ALA A 410 25.83 -13.34 -18.86
N SER A 411 25.74 -13.72 -20.15
CA SER A 411 24.66 -14.55 -20.70
C SER A 411 24.62 -15.96 -20.08
N SER A 412 25.78 -16.51 -19.71
CA SER A 412 25.89 -17.82 -19.05
C SER A 412 25.48 -17.76 -17.58
N LYS A 413 25.95 -16.77 -16.82
CA LYS A 413 25.61 -16.59 -15.39
C LYS A 413 24.12 -16.35 -15.16
N THR A 414 23.45 -15.56 -15.99
CA THR A 414 21.99 -15.34 -15.88
C THR A 414 21.19 -16.62 -16.11
N LYS A 415 21.62 -17.48 -17.05
CA LYS A 415 21.00 -18.80 -17.30
C LYS A 415 21.24 -19.76 -16.14
N GLN A 416 22.46 -19.80 -15.61
CA GLN A 416 22.79 -20.63 -14.45
C GLN A 416 22.01 -20.19 -13.20
N LEU A 417 21.84 -18.88 -12.98
CA LEU A 417 21.01 -18.36 -11.89
C LEU A 417 19.55 -18.79 -12.00
N ALA A 418 18.96 -18.75 -13.20
CA ALA A 418 17.60 -19.24 -13.43
C ALA A 418 17.46 -20.74 -13.14
N ILE A 419 18.46 -21.55 -13.53
CA ILE A 419 18.51 -22.99 -13.23
C ILE A 419 18.62 -23.22 -11.73
N GLY A 420 19.47 -22.46 -11.03
CA GLY A 420 19.64 -22.54 -9.58
C GLY A 420 18.37 -22.19 -8.82
N LYS A 421 17.66 -21.12 -9.21
CA LYS A 421 16.34 -20.77 -8.66
C LYS A 421 15.30 -21.88 -8.89
N LYS A 422 15.26 -22.48 -10.08
CA LYS A 422 14.38 -23.62 -10.38
C LYS A 422 14.72 -24.85 -9.52
N LYS A 423 16.00 -25.14 -9.33
CA LYS A 423 16.48 -26.22 -8.44
C LYS A 423 16.11 -25.94 -6.99
N PHE A 424 16.26 -24.70 -6.51
CA PHE A 424 15.84 -24.29 -5.18
C PHE A 424 14.35 -24.57 -4.96
N ASN A 425 13.50 -24.12 -5.88
CA ASN A 425 12.04 -24.35 -5.78
C ASN A 425 11.64 -25.84 -5.81
N MET A 426 12.49 -26.72 -6.32
CA MET A 426 12.27 -28.18 -6.25
C MET A 426 12.85 -28.80 -4.98
N ASN A 427 14.02 -28.31 -4.54
CA ASN A 427 14.73 -28.74 -3.35
C ASN A 427 15.68 -27.63 -2.91
N ALA A 428 15.35 -26.97 -1.80
CA ALA A 428 16.06 -25.78 -1.33
C ALA A 428 17.57 -26.02 -1.17
N LYS A 429 17.95 -27.11 -0.48
CA LYS A 429 19.34 -27.45 -0.18
C LYS A 429 20.17 -27.65 -1.46
N LYS A 430 19.68 -28.47 -2.39
CA LYS A 430 20.34 -28.70 -3.70
C LYS A 430 20.40 -27.44 -4.57
N GLY A 431 19.41 -26.55 -4.45
CA GLY A 431 19.42 -25.26 -5.13
C GLY A 431 20.52 -24.34 -4.61
N ILE A 432 20.63 -24.20 -3.28
CA ILE A 432 21.67 -23.40 -2.63
C ILE A 432 23.07 -23.98 -2.93
N GLU A 433 23.26 -25.29 -2.79
CA GLU A 433 24.52 -25.98 -3.14
C GLU A 433 24.92 -25.68 -4.59
N PHE A 434 23.99 -25.83 -5.54
CA PHE A 434 24.25 -25.51 -6.95
C PHE A 434 24.66 -24.05 -7.16
N LEU A 435 23.98 -23.11 -6.50
CA LEU A 435 24.27 -21.69 -6.63
C LEU A 435 25.65 -21.33 -6.04
N ILE A 436 26.06 -21.96 -4.95
CA ILE A 436 27.39 -21.80 -4.33
C ILE A 436 28.48 -22.40 -5.22
N GLU A 437 28.30 -23.65 -5.68
CA GLU A 437 29.26 -24.35 -6.55
C GLU A 437 29.55 -23.60 -7.86
N HIS A 438 28.55 -22.90 -8.40
CA HIS A 438 28.68 -22.12 -9.62
C HIS A 438 29.09 -20.66 -9.36
N GLY A 439 29.42 -20.29 -8.11
CA GLY A 439 29.88 -18.97 -7.72
C GLY A 439 28.84 -17.86 -7.94
N LEU A 440 27.55 -18.21 -7.85
CA LEU A 440 26.42 -17.27 -8.04
C LEU A 440 25.96 -16.63 -6.73
N ILE A 441 26.17 -17.31 -5.60
CA ILE A 441 25.99 -16.78 -4.24
C ILE A 441 27.17 -17.21 -3.37
N GLY A 442 27.49 -16.42 -2.35
CA GLY A 442 28.52 -16.80 -1.36
C GLY A 442 28.06 -17.95 -0.45
N GLU A 443 29.03 -18.66 0.14
CA GLU A 443 28.79 -19.77 1.07
C GLU A 443 28.37 -19.33 2.48
N SER A 444 28.46 -18.03 2.80
CA SER A 444 28.11 -17.50 4.11
C SER A 444 26.60 -17.46 4.36
N ALA A 445 26.21 -17.52 5.63
CA ALA A 445 24.81 -17.44 6.03
C ALA A 445 24.17 -16.09 5.61
N GLU A 446 24.94 -15.01 5.66
CA GLU A 446 24.56 -13.67 5.19
C GLU A 446 24.25 -13.68 3.69
N SER A 447 25.12 -14.29 2.88
CA SER A 447 24.95 -14.35 1.42
C SER A 447 23.70 -15.13 1.04
N VAL A 448 23.46 -16.25 1.71
CA VAL A 448 22.25 -17.07 1.50
C VAL A 448 21.01 -16.32 1.96
N ALA A 449 21.05 -15.64 3.12
CA ALA A 449 19.93 -14.85 3.64
C ALA A 449 19.57 -13.70 2.68
N GLU A 450 20.55 -12.96 2.18
CA GLU A 450 20.34 -11.88 1.21
C GLU A 450 19.76 -12.41 -0.11
N PHE A 451 20.24 -13.56 -0.59
CA PHE A 451 19.67 -14.25 -1.75
C PHE A 451 18.20 -14.60 -1.52
N LEU A 452 17.84 -15.22 -0.39
CA LEU A 452 16.46 -15.60 -0.07
C LEU A 452 15.53 -14.40 0.09
N TYR A 453 16.06 -13.28 0.61
CA TYR A 453 15.29 -12.06 0.86
C TYR A 453 15.05 -11.24 -0.42
N ARG A 454 16.11 -11.03 -1.23
CA ARG A 454 16.08 -10.12 -2.38
C ARG A 454 15.76 -10.78 -3.71
N SER A 455 15.92 -12.11 -3.84
CA SER A 455 15.74 -12.77 -5.15
C SER A 455 14.29 -13.00 -5.51
N GLU A 456 13.89 -12.46 -6.66
CA GLU A 456 12.60 -12.78 -7.27
C GLU A 456 12.57 -14.19 -7.89
N GLY A 457 11.38 -14.81 -7.93
CA GLY A 457 11.14 -16.11 -8.55
C GLY A 457 11.42 -17.32 -7.66
N LEU A 458 11.69 -17.10 -6.37
CA LEU A 458 11.76 -18.16 -5.36
C LEU A 458 10.38 -18.42 -4.76
N SER A 459 10.04 -19.70 -4.57
CA SER A 459 8.81 -20.10 -3.89
C SER A 459 8.89 -19.73 -2.41
N LYS A 460 7.93 -18.94 -1.96
CA LYS A 460 7.83 -18.45 -0.58
C LYS A 460 7.55 -19.57 0.41
N ALA A 461 6.85 -20.62 0.01
CA ALA A 461 6.71 -21.87 0.77
C ALA A 461 8.06 -22.56 0.98
N VAL A 462 8.86 -22.72 -0.08
CA VAL A 462 10.17 -23.37 0.01
C VAL A 462 11.16 -22.54 0.83
N ILE A 463 11.08 -21.20 0.76
CA ILE A 463 11.85 -20.31 1.65
C ILE A 463 11.51 -20.59 3.12
N GLY A 464 10.22 -20.63 3.46
CA GLY A 464 9.78 -20.92 4.84
C GLY A 464 10.22 -22.29 5.34
N ASP A 465 10.10 -23.32 4.50
CA ASP A 465 10.53 -24.69 4.83
C ASP A 465 12.03 -24.79 5.10
N TYR A 466 12.85 -24.05 4.33
CA TYR A 466 14.30 -24.00 4.47
C TYR A 466 14.74 -23.19 5.69
N LEU A 467 14.18 -22.00 5.89
CA LEU A 467 14.50 -21.15 7.05
C LEU A 467 14.08 -21.80 8.37
N GLY A 468 12.98 -22.56 8.35
CA GLY A 468 12.48 -23.28 9.50
C GLY A 468 13.26 -24.55 9.86
N ASP A 469 14.24 -25.00 9.06
CA ASP A 469 14.99 -26.23 9.35
C ASP A 469 15.80 -26.14 10.66
N ARG A 470 16.14 -27.29 11.25
CA ARG A 470 16.92 -27.41 12.49
C ARG A 470 18.43 -27.44 12.26
N ASP A 471 18.86 -27.55 11.01
CA ASP A 471 20.27 -27.54 10.63
C ASP A 471 20.95 -26.24 11.11
N GLU A 472 22.15 -26.34 11.70
CA GLU A 472 22.84 -25.21 12.34
C GLU A 472 23.07 -24.04 11.37
N PHE A 473 23.36 -24.36 10.10
CA PHE A 473 23.51 -23.38 9.04
C PHE A 473 22.19 -22.66 8.74
N ASN A 474 21.06 -23.38 8.67
CA ASN A 474 19.73 -22.82 8.43
C ASN A 474 19.30 -21.88 9.56
N ILE A 475 19.62 -22.22 10.81
CA ILE A 475 19.37 -21.36 11.98
C ILE A 475 20.16 -20.05 11.85
N LYS A 476 21.43 -20.10 11.44
CA LYS A 476 22.24 -18.89 11.18
C LYS A 476 21.67 -18.07 10.03
N VAL A 477 21.24 -18.72 8.95
CA VAL A 477 20.58 -18.06 7.80
C VAL A 477 19.28 -17.38 8.24
N LEU A 478 18.45 -18.04 9.06
CA LEU A 478 17.22 -17.44 9.62
C LEU A 478 17.52 -16.19 10.44
N GLY A 479 18.54 -16.22 11.30
CA GLY A 479 18.97 -15.05 12.06
C GLY A 479 19.33 -13.88 11.14
N LYS A 480 20.18 -14.12 10.13
CA LYS A 480 20.57 -13.09 9.16
C LYS A 480 19.42 -12.63 8.26
N PHE A 481 18.50 -13.52 7.94
CA PHE A 481 17.30 -13.19 7.17
C PHE A 481 16.36 -12.26 7.94
N VAL A 482 16.20 -12.49 9.24
CA VAL A 482 15.41 -11.62 10.13
C VAL A 482 16.13 -10.29 10.34
N ASP A 483 17.46 -10.27 10.39
CA ASP A 483 18.26 -9.03 10.51
C ASP A 483 18.12 -8.08 9.32
N LEU A 484 17.78 -8.60 8.13
CA LEU A 484 17.49 -7.80 6.94
C LEU A 484 16.14 -7.08 7.00
N GLN A 485 15.31 -7.37 8.01
CA GLN A 485 14.01 -6.75 8.19
C GLN A 485 14.08 -5.64 9.25
N ASP A 486 13.54 -4.47 8.88
CA ASP A 486 13.46 -3.31 9.76
C ASP A 486 12.07 -3.22 10.37
N PHE A 487 11.99 -3.40 11.69
CA PHE A 487 10.76 -3.29 12.46
C PHE A 487 10.69 -2.01 13.30
N SER A 488 11.64 -1.08 13.15
CA SER A 488 11.73 0.13 13.98
C SER A 488 10.46 0.98 13.84
N GLY A 489 9.79 1.24 14.96
CA GLY A 489 8.60 2.10 15.00
C GLY A 489 7.32 1.47 14.45
N LEU A 490 7.35 0.20 14.01
CA LEU A 490 6.16 -0.52 13.56
C LEU A 490 5.40 -1.09 14.77
N SER A 491 4.07 -1.13 14.69
CA SER A 491 3.26 -1.94 15.61
C SER A 491 3.49 -3.43 15.39
N LEU A 492 3.14 -4.26 16.39
CA LEU A 492 3.36 -5.70 16.31
C LEU A 492 2.61 -6.33 15.12
N VAL A 493 1.40 -5.83 14.82
CA VAL A 493 0.61 -6.29 13.67
C VAL A 493 1.30 -5.94 12.34
N GLU A 494 1.84 -4.72 12.22
CA GLU A 494 2.54 -4.28 11.01
C GLU A 494 3.86 -5.03 10.80
N ALA A 495 4.63 -5.21 11.88
CA ALA A 495 5.85 -6.02 11.84
C ALA A 495 5.54 -7.48 11.45
N LEU A 496 4.46 -8.07 11.97
CA LEU A 496 4.00 -9.40 11.54
C LEU A 496 3.61 -9.43 10.05
N ARG A 497 2.94 -8.39 9.54
CA ARG A 497 2.61 -8.30 8.10
C ARG A 497 3.87 -8.26 7.25
N HIS A 498 4.84 -7.42 7.63
CA HIS A 498 6.12 -7.31 6.94
C HIS A 498 6.89 -8.64 6.97
N PHE A 499 6.93 -9.29 8.14
CA PHE A 499 7.61 -10.55 8.34
C PHE A 499 7.01 -11.68 7.48
N LEU A 500 5.70 -11.85 7.54
CA LEU A 500 4.96 -12.91 6.84
C LEU A 500 4.80 -12.64 5.32
N TRP A 501 5.16 -11.45 4.84
CA TRP A 501 5.23 -11.18 3.40
C TRP A 501 6.48 -11.79 2.74
N SER A 502 7.51 -12.07 3.54
CA SER A 502 8.81 -12.50 3.00
C SER A 502 8.88 -14.00 2.71
N PHE A 503 8.01 -14.82 3.31
CA PHE A 503 7.94 -16.28 3.19
C PHE A 503 6.55 -16.81 3.63
N ARG A 504 6.25 -18.10 3.44
CA ARG A 504 5.07 -18.74 4.04
C ARG A 504 5.47 -19.59 5.25
N LEU A 505 4.71 -19.52 6.34
CA LEU A 505 4.98 -20.35 7.52
C LEU A 505 4.88 -21.84 7.16
N PRO A 506 5.82 -22.67 7.63
CA PRO A 506 5.77 -24.13 7.45
C PRO A 506 4.60 -24.73 8.26
N GLY A 507 4.19 -25.97 7.96
CA GLY A 507 3.13 -26.66 8.72
C GLY A 507 3.61 -27.26 10.05
N GLU A 508 4.90 -27.55 10.17
CA GLU A 508 5.48 -28.18 11.36
C GLU A 508 5.64 -27.19 12.53
N ALA A 509 5.01 -27.49 13.68
CA ALA A 509 5.02 -26.64 14.87
C ALA A 509 6.44 -26.24 15.34
N GLN A 510 7.41 -27.16 15.28
CA GLN A 510 8.79 -26.89 15.68
C GLN A 510 9.51 -25.90 14.75
N LYS A 511 9.15 -25.87 13.47
CA LYS A 511 9.71 -24.92 12.51
C LYS A 511 9.11 -23.53 12.73
N ILE A 512 7.79 -23.47 12.94
CA ILE A 512 7.09 -22.22 13.24
C ILE A 512 7.63 -21.59 14.53
N ASP A 513 7.85 -22.38 15.59
CA ASP A 513 8.44 -21.91 16.85
C ASP A 513 9.78 -21.20 16.64
N ARG A 514 10.71 -21.80 15.89
CA ARG A 514 12.02 -21.17 15.57
C ARG A 514 11.89 -19.83 14.85
N MET A 515 10.99 -19.75 13.87
CA MET A 515 10.79 -18.54 13.08
C MET A 515 10.18 -17.42 13.92
N MET A 516 9.14 -17.74 14.70
CA MET A 516 8.45 -16.77 15.54
C MET A 516 9.28 -16.35 16.76
N ASP A 517 10.13 -17.23 17.28
CA ASP A 517 11.12 -16.89 18.32
C ASP A 517 12.14 -15.88 17.81
N SER A 518 12.66 -16.09 16.60
CA SER A 518 13.61 -15.17 15.96
C SER A 518 12.95 -13.81 15.66
N PHE A 519 11.70 -13.81 15.19
CA PHE A 519 10.91 -12.59 15.00
C PHE A 519 10.70 -11.83 16.31
N ALA A 520 10.24 -12.50 17.36
CA ALA A 520 9.95 -11.87 18.65
C ALA A 520 11.20 -11.20 19.25
N LYS A 521 12.35 -11.88 19.18
CA LYS A 521 13.66 -11.34 19.56
C LYS A 521 13.97 -10.06 18.81
N ARG A 522 13.94 -10.12 17.47
CA ARG A 522 14.24 -8.96 16.61
C ARG A 522 13.29 -7.79 16.86
N TYR A 523 11.98 -8.04 16.90
CA TYR A 523 10.98 -7.00 17.10
C TYR A 523 11.20 -6.27 18.42
N CYS A 524 11.42 -7.00 19.52
CA CYS A 524 11.67 -6.43 20.84
C CYS A 524 13.01 -5.67 20.90
N THR A 525 14.05 -6.17 20.22
CA THR A 525 15.33 -5.45 20.13
C THR A 525 15.20 -4.12 19.40
N MET A 526 14.37 -4.04 18.35
CA MET A 526 14.18 -2.83 17.57
C MET A 526 13.15 -1.86 18.18
N ASN A 527 12.29 -2.36 19.06
CA ASN A 527 11.23 -1.58 19.71
C ASN A 527 11.28 -1.73 21.24
N PRO A 528 12.31 -1.19 21.91
CA PRO A 528 12.43 -1.25 23.36
C PRO A 528 11.27 -0.50 24.02
N GLY A 529 10.64 -1.11 25.03
CA GLY A 529 9.58 -0.48 25.84
C GLY A 529 8.13 -0.72 25.38
N ILE A 530 7.89 -1.53 24.33
CA ILE A 530 6.53 -1.92 23.93
C ILE A 530 5.87 -2.86 24.95
N PHE A 531 6.64 -3.79 25.53
CA PHE A 531 6.21 -4.60 26.67
C PHE A 531 7.04 -4.19 27.89
N ARG A 532 6.46 -4.19 29.09
CA ARG A 532 7.09 -3.62 30.29
C ARG A 532 8.04 -4.63 30.91
N THR A 533 9.15 -4.14 31.48
CA THR A 533 10.04 -4.96 32.28
C THR A 533 10.45 -4.19 33.55
N THR A 534 10.49 -4.88 34.70
CA THR A 534 10.91 -4.42 36.04
C THR A 534 12.09 -5.23 36.64
N GLY A 535 13.34 -5.12 36.14
CA GLY A 535 14.50 -5.92 36.63
C GLY A 535 15.57 -6.38 35.60
N GLU A 536 16.59 -7.10 36.05
CA GLU A 536 17.74 -7.54 35.21
C GLU A 536 17.62 -8.97 34.63
N GLU A 537 16.59 -9.75 35.01
CA GLU A 537 16.30 -11.11 34.48
C GLU A 537 15.32 -11.12 33.26
N GLU A 538 15.25 -10.05 32.47
CA GLU A 538 13.97 -9.66 31.83
C GLU A 538 13.82 -9.79 30.32
N ILE A 539 14.92 -9.89 29.59
CA ILE A 539 14.88 -9.81 28.12
C ILE A 539 14.21 -11.07 27.52
N GLU A 540 14.41 -12.25 28.11
CA GLU A 540 13.75 -13.48 27.63
C GLU A 540 12.23 -13.44 27.86
N ASN A 541 11.78 -12.84 28.96
CA ASN A 541 10.35 -12.69 29.26
C ASN A 541 9.67 -11.72 28.29
N LEU A 542 10.36 -10.63 27.94
CA LEU A 542 9.94 -9.69 26.90
C LEU A 542 9.72 -10.39 25.54
N TRP A 543 10.67 -11.25 25.14
CA TRP A 543 10.56 -12.03 23.91
C TRP A 543 9.42 -13.05 23.98
N ASN A 544 9.21 -13.69 25.13
CA ASN A 544 8.13 -14.64 25.33
C ASN A 544 6.75 -13.97 25.29
N ALA A 545 6.59 -12.79 25.88
CA ALA A 545 5.35 -12.01 25.81
C ALA A 545 5.03 -11.63 24.35
N CYS A 546 6.01 -11.06 23.65
CA CYS A 546 5.89 -10.72 22.22
C CYS A 546 5.53 -11.95 21.36
N TYR A 547 6.18 -13.08 21.61
CA TYR A 547 5.89 -14.35 20.95
C TYR A 547 4.43 -14.78 21.16
N VAL A 548 3.97 -14.82 22.42
CA VAL A 548 2.61 -15.26 22.78
C VAL A 548 1.54 -14.34 22.16
N VAL A 549 1.74 -13.01 22.22
CA VAL A 549 0.82 -12.05 21.62
C VAL A 549 0.81 -12.17 20.10
N SER A 550 1.95 -12.42 19.47
CA SER A 550 2.05 -12.65 18.03
C SER A 550 1.19 -13.83 17.58
N PHE A 551 1.21 -14.95 18.33
CA PHE A 551 0.32 -16.08 18.04
C PHE A 551 -1.15 -15.76 18.27
N ALA A 552 -1.46 -15.03 19.34
CA ALA A 552 -2.82 -14.59 19.59
C ALA A 552 -3.37 -13.75 18.42
N ILE A 553 -2.54 -12.87 17.84
CA ILE A 553 -2.86 -12.06 16.65
C ILE A 553 -3.08 -12.96 15.42
N ILE A 554 -2.21 -13.94 15.17
CA ILE A 554 -2.35 -14.89 14.05
C ILE A 554 -3.64 -15.71 14.18
N MET A 555 -3.93 -16.23 15.38
CA MET A 555 -5.17 -16.95 15.67
C MET A 555 -6.41 -16.06 15.54
N LEU A 556 -6.30 -14.79 15.94
CA LEU A 556 -7.37 -13.82 15.79
C LEU A 556 -7.73 -13.60 14.32
N ASN A 557 -6.73 -13.52 13.43
CA ASN A 557 -6.98 -13.39 11.99
C ASN A 557 -7.80 -14.56 11.45
N THR A 558 -7.43 -15.80 11.82
CA THR A 558 -8.22 -16.98 11.44
C THR A 558 -9.63 -16.90 12.02
N SER A 559 -9.79 -16.51 13.28
CA SER A 559 -11.12 -16.39 13.89
C SER A 559 -12.00 -15.38 13.15
N LEU A 560 -11.50 -14.16 12.91
CA LEU A 560 -12.27 -13.07 12.31
C LEU A 560 -12.57 -13.32 10.84
N HIS A 561 -11.60 -13.81 10.06
CA HIS A 561 -11.70 -13.81 8.59
C HIS A 561 -11.96 -15.17 7.95
N ASN A 562 -11.76 -16.29 8.67
CA ASN A 562 -12.11 -17.61 8.14
C ASN A 562 -13.64 -17.82 8.19
N PRO A 563 -14.34 -18.01 7.06
CA PRO A 563 -15.79 -18.20 7.04
C PRO A 563 -16.26 -19.48 7.74
N ASN A 564 -15.36 -20.46 7.96
CA ASN A 564 -15.68 -21.70 8.66
C ASN A 564 -15.76 -21.55 10.19
N VAL A 565 -15.23 -20.45 10.74
CA VAL A 565 -15.32 -20.14 12.17
C VAL A 565 -16.67 -19.47 12.43
N LYS A 566 -17.60 -20.22 13.03
CA LYS A 566 -18.98 -19.77 13.29
C LYS A 566 -19.06 -18.68 14.37
N GLU A 567 -18.23 -18.80 15.42
CA GLU A 567 -18.19 -17.84 16.52
C GLU A 567 -16.92 -17.00 16.42
N LYS A 568 -17.11 -15.72 16.08
CA LYS A 568 -16.02 -14.75 15.93
C LYS A 568 -15.59 -14.28 17.33
N VAL A 569 -14.28 -14.29 17.58
CA VAL A 569 -13.70 -13.78 18.83
C VAL A 569 -13.98 -12.28 18.94
N THR A 570 -14.55 -11.85 20.05
CA THR A 570 -14.78 -10.43 20.38
C THR A 570 -13.52 -9.78 20.97
N LEU A 571 -13.49 -8.44 21.02
CA LEU A 571 -12.39 -7.70 21.64
C LEU A 571 -12.19 -8.11 23.11
N GLU A 572 -13.28 -8.25 23.87
CA GLU A 572 -13.26 -8.65 25.27
C GLU A 572 -12.69 -10.06 25.44
N GLN A 573 -13.07 -10.99 24.55
CA GLN A 573 -12.52 -12.35 24.55
C GLN A 573 -11.05 -12.37 24.13
N PHE A 574 -10.63 -11.50 23.21
CA PHE A 574 -9.23 -11.37 22.80
C PHE A 574 -8.37 -10.88 23.97
N VAL A 575 -8.80 -9.81 24.66
CA VAL A 575 -8.13 -9.27 25.85
C VAL A 575 -8.04 -10.32 26.97
N LEU A 576 -9.12 -11.09 27.20
CA LEU A 576 -9.12 -12.15 28.20
C LEU A 576 -8.12 -13.27 27.89
N ARG A 577 -7.93 -13.61 26.60
CA ARG A 577 -7.01 -14.68 26.16
C ARG A 577 -5.55 -14.27 26.30
N THR A 578 -5.25 -12.98 26.19
CA THR A 578 -3.91 -12.39 26.33
C THR A 578 -3.60 -11.91 27.75
N ARG A 579 -4.47 -12.22 28.71
CA ARG A 579 -4.27 -11.91 30.13
C ARG A 579 -3.10 -12.71 30.72
N ASP A 580 -2.38 -12.10 31.66
CA ASP A 580 -1.22 -12.67 32.38
C ASP A 580 -0.02 -13.02 31.47
N VAL A 581 0.13 -12.33 30.34
CA VAL A 581 1.23 -12.56 29.38
C VAL A 581 2.44 -11.65 29.63
N ASP A 582 2.27 -10.53 30.36
CA ASP A 582 3.33 -9.56 30.65
C ASP A 582 3.69 -9.56 32.15
N VAL A 583 4.35 -10.64 32.61
CA VAL A 583 4.93 -10.77 33.97
C VAL A 583 3.98 -10.31 35.09
N GLY A 584 2.75 -10.83 35.10
CA GLY A 584 1.75 -10.50 36.13
C GLY A 584 1.17 -9.09 36.07
N GLN A 585 1.52 -8.28 35.06
CA GLN A 585 0.78 -7.08 34.65
C GLN A 585 0.00 -7.37 33.36
N ASP A 586 -1.22 -6.84 33.28
CA ASP A 586 -2.02 -6.97 32.07
C ASP A 586 -1.48 -6.01 30.98
N ILE A 587 -1.23 -6.53 29.77
CA ILE A 587 -0.90 -5.70 28.60
C ILE A 587 -2.00 -4.64 28.47
N PRO A 588 -1.67 -3.35 28.26
CA PRO A 588 -2.66 -2.29 28.18
C PRO A 588 -3.80 -2.65 27.24
N LYS A 589 -5.04 -2.56 27.74
CA LYS A 589 -6.23 -2.93 26.98
C LYS A 589 -6.32 -2.15 25.67
N GLU A 590 -5.85 -0.91 25.67
CA GLU A 590 -5.80 -0.01 24.53
C GLU A 590 -4.87 -0.54 23.43
N LEU A 591 -3.74 -1.15 23.80
CA LEU A 591 -2.79 -1.76 22.88
C LEU A 591 -3.35 -3.05 22.27
N LEU A 592 -3.99 -3.89 23.09
CA LEU A 592 -4.67 -5.09 22.59
C LEU A 592 -5.86 -4.74 21.69
N ALA A 593 -6.58 -3.67 22.01
CA ALA A 593 -7.66 -3.15 21.18
C ALA A 593 -7.15 -2.64 19.83
N SER A 594 -6.02 -1.94 19.79
CA SER A 594 -5.44 -1.50 18.52
C SER A 594 -5.05 -2.69 17.64
N PHE A 595 -4.45 -3.74 18.21
CA PHE A 595 -4.14 -4.96 17.45
C PHE A 595 -5.39 -5.65 16.91
N TYR A 596 -6.43 -5.77 17.74
CA TYR A 596 -7.70 -6.38 17.34
C TYR A 596 -8.35 -5.62 16.18
N GLU A 597 -8.41 -4.30 16.28
CA GLU A 597 -9.00 -3.43 15.27
C GLU A 597 -8.20 -3.46 13.95
N CYS A 598 -6.87 -3.44 14.02
CA CYS A 598 -6.00 -3.57 12.85
C CYS A 598 -6.21 -4.90 12.10
N ILE A 599 -6.34 -6.02 12.82
CA ILE A 599 -6.65 -7.31 12.19
C ILE A 599 -8.09 -7.32 11.68
N ARG A 600 -9.07 -6.79 12.41
CA ARG A 600 -10.47 -6.74 11.96
C ARG A 600 -10.63 -5.94 10.67
N ALA A 601 -9.92 -4.83 10.53
CA ALA A 601 -9.98 -3.96 9.36
C ALA A 601 -9.38 -4.61 8.10
N GLU A 602 -8.27 -5.34 8.23
CA GLU A 602 -7.59 -5.98 7.11
C GLU A 602 -7.04 -7.36 7.50
N PRO A 603 -7.35 -8.45 6.79
CA PRO A 603 -6.71 -9.74 7.05
C PRO A 603 -5.21 -9.72 6.69
N PHE A 604 -4.43 -10.66 7.21
CA PHE A 604 -3.06 -10.86 6.72
C PHE A 604 -3.09 -11.26 5.23
N LYS A 605 -2.29 -10.55 4.40
CA LYS A 605 -2.07 -10.91 2.99
C LYS A 605 -0.88 -11.86 2.91
N ILE A 606 -1.05 -13.00 2.25
CA ILE A 606 -0.01 -14.02 2.11
C ILE A 606 0.52 -14.00 0.67
N PRO A 607 1.84 -14.01 0.46
CA PRO A 607 2.43 -14.09 -0.88
C PRO A 607 1.91 -15.33 -1.63
N GLU A 608 1.33 -15.13 -2.82
CA GLU A 608 0.84 -16.22 -3.68
C GLU A 608 1.99 -17.00 -4.32
N ASP A 609 2.04 -18.32 -4.15
CA ASP A 609 2.95 -19.19 -4.94
C ASP A 609 2.22 -19.94 -6.07
N SER A 610 0.87 -20.00 -6.10
CA SER A 610 0.10 -20.64 -7.18
C SER A 610 -1.42 -20.66 -6.90
N GLY A 611 -2.15 -19.54 -7.02
CA GLY A 611 -3.62 -19.54 -7.24
C GLY A 611 -4.52 -20.41 -6.34
N LYS A 612 -4.04 -20.89 -5.19
CA LYS A 612 -4.79 -21.63 -4.18
C LYS A 612 -5.13 -20.65 -3.07
N GLU A 613 -6.20 -19.90 -3.27
CA GLU A 613 -6.76 -19.03 -2.24
C GLU A 613 -8.05 -19.64 -1.69
N PHE A 614 -8.23 -19.49 -0.38
CA PHE A 614 -9.33 -19.97 0.47
C PHE A 614 -9.29 -21.44 0.93
N MET A 615 -8.34 -21.75 1.83
CA MET A 615 -8.63 -22.51 3.08
C MET A 615 -7.46 -22.60 4.08
N HIS A 616 -6.26 -22.14 3.73
CA HIS A 616 -5.03 -22.33 4.52
C HIS A 616 -4.42 -21.01 4.97
N THR A 617 -5.10 -20.28 5.85
CA THR A 617 -4.74 -18.88 6.15
C THR A 617 -3.43 -18.70 6.90
N PHE A 618 -2.70 -19.75 7.31
CA PHE A 618 -1.33 -19.62 7.84
C PHE A 618 -0.43 -20.84 7.66
N PHE A 619 -0.97 -22.03 7.39
CA PHE A 619 -0.20 -23.27 7.47
C PHE A 619 -0.24 -24.04 6.15
N ASN A 620 0.91 -24.59 5.75
CA ASN A 620 0.98 -25.63 4.73
C ASN A 620 0.19 -26.86 5.24
N PRO A 621 -0.70 -27.50 4.45
CA PRO A 621 -1.41 -28.69 4.93
C PRO A 621 -0.44 -29.76 5.43
N ASP A 622 -0.76 -30.38 6.56
CA ASP A 622 0.02 -31.49 7.14
C ASP A 622 0.25 -32.59 6.10
N ARG A 623 -0.74 -32.79 5.21
CA ARG A 623 -0.65 -33.69 4.07
C ARG A 623 -1.72 -33.42 3.02
N GLU A 624 -1.37 -33.56 1.74
CA GLU A 624 -2.32 -33.68 0.65
C GLU A 624 -2.04 -34.89 -0.26
N GLY A 625 -3.07 -35.48 -0.86
CA GLY A 625 -2.88 -36.68 -1.70
C GLY A 625 -4.19 -37.35 -2.15
N TRP A 626 -4.08 -38.32 -3.05
CA TRP A 626 -5.24 -39.08 -3.52
C TRP A 626 -5.52 -40.28 -2.62
N LEU A 627 -6.76 -40.42 -2.14
CA LEU A 627 -7.22 -41.66 -1.49
C LEU A 627 -8.53 -42.13 -2.10
N TRP A 628 -8.81 -43.42 -1.91
CA TRP A 628 -10.14 -43.97 -2.12
C TRP A 628 -10.91 -43.98 -0.80
N LYS A 629 -12.15 -43.51 -0.80
CA LYS A 629 -13.05 -43.60 0.36
C LYS A 629 -14.31 -44.40 0.05
N GLN A 630 -14.78 -45.15 1.03
CA GLN A 630 -16.05 -45.84 0.95
C GLN A 630 -17.21 -44.91 1.33
N GLY A 631 -18.35 -45.02 0.65
CA GLY A 631 -19.57 -44.30 1.00
C GLY A 631 -20.22 -44.81 2.30
N GLY A 632 -21.05 -43.98 2.93
CA GLY A 632 -21.67 -44.28 4.22
C GLY A 632 -22.81 -45.29 4.09
N ARG A 633 -23.97 -44.81 3.62
CA ARG A 633 -25.19 -45.62 3.38
C ARG A 633 -25.01 -46.63 2.25
N TYR A 634 -24.40 -46.19 1.15
CA TYR A 634 -24.07 -47.03 0.00
C TYR A 634 -22.56 -47.27 -0.01
N LYS A 635 -22.14 -48.53 0.05
CA LYS A 635 -20.72 -48.94 0.18
C LYS A 635 -19.96 -48.89 -1.14
N SER A 636 -20.14 -47.82 -1.93
CA SER A 636 -19.39 -47.55 -3.15
C SER A 636 -18.05 -46.89 -2.84
N TRP A 637 -16.99 -47.26 -3.56
CA TRP A 637 -15.69 -46.60 -3.48
C TRP A 637 -15.61 -45.38 -4.40
N LYS A 638 -15.11 -44.25 -3.89
CA LYS A 638 -14.89 -43.03 -4.65
C LYS A 638 -13.47 -42.52 -4.44
N ARG A 639 -12.77 -42.19 -5.52
CA ARG A 639 -11.46 -41.53 -5.48
C ARG A 639 -11.66 -40.04 -5.23
N ARG A 640 -10.94 -39.48 -4.26
CA ARG A 640 -11.04 -38.07 -3.88
C ARG A 640 -9.66 -37.53 -3.56
N TRP A 641 -9.46 -36.24 -3.81
CA TRP A 641 -8.26 -35.53 -3.37
C TRP A 641 -8.48 -35.14 -1.92
N PHE A 642 -7.57 -35.54 -1.04
CA PHE A 642 -7.66 -35.28 0.39
C PHE A 642 -6.63 -34.24 0.80
N ILE A 643 -7.04 -33.38 1.71
CA ILE A 643 -6.17 -32.41 2.38
C ILE A 643 -6.42 -32.57 3.87
N LEU A 644 -5.36 -32.82 4.62
CA LEU A 644 -5.33 -32.85 6.08
C LEU A 644 -4.75 -31.52 6.56
N SER A 645 -5.53 -30.77 7.34
CA SER A 645 -5.13 -29.47 7.91
C SER A 645 -5.98 -29.17 9.14
N ASP A 646 -5.37 -28.58 10.17
CA ASP A 646 -6.09 -28.03 11.33
C ASP A 646 -7.03 -29.04 12.00
N ASN A 647 -6.55 -30.27 12.23
CA ASN A 647 -7.30 -31.37 12.83
C ASN A 647 -8.60 -31.73 12.06
N CYS A 648 -8.67 -31.38 10.78
CA CYS A 648 -9.77 -31.64 9.88
C CYS A 648 -9.28 -32.30 8.60
N LEU A 649 -10.06 -33.26 8.11
CA LEU A 649 -9.83 -33.90 6.83
C LEU A 649 -10.85 -33.42 5.81
N TYR A 650 -10.35 -32.73 4.79
CA TYR A 650 -11.11 -32.23 3.65
C TYR A 650 -10.97 -33.19 2.48
N TYR A 651 -12.05 -33.37 1.71
CA TYR A 651 -11.96 -34.13 0.46
C TYR A 651 -12.72 -33.49 -0.69
N PHE A 652 -12.10 -33.51 -1.86
CA PHE A 652 -12.56 -32.87 -3.09
C PHE A 652 -12.76 -33.91 -4.19
N GLU A 653 -13.64 -33.63 -5.15
CA GLU A 653 -13.76 -34.47 -6.34
C GLU A 653 -12.47 -34.43 -7.14
N ASN A 654 -11.92 -33.22 -7.32
CA ASN A 654 -10.70 -32.94 -8.08
C ASN A 654 -9.84 -31.85 -7.42
N LYS A 655 -8.57 -31.75 -7.85
CA LYS A 655 -7.59 -30.78 -7.30
C LYS A 655 -7.92 -29.30 -7.56
N THR A 656 -8.74 -29.02 -8.55
CA THR A 656 -9.08 -27.66 -9.02
C THR A 656 -10.35 -27.12 -8.39
N GLU A 657 -11.03 -27.91 -7.56
CA GLU A 657 -12.26 -27.49 -6.90
C GLU A 657 -11.97 -26.55 -5.74
N LYS A 658 -12.73 -25.47 -5.68
CA LYS A 658 -12.60 -24.44 -4.63
C LYS A 658 -13.31 -24.83 -3.33
N GLU A 659 -14.32 -25.70 -3.40
CA GLU A 659 -15.12 -26.11 -2.24
C GLU A 659 -14.99 -27.61 -1.97
N PRO A 660 -14.83 -28.04 -0.71
CA PRO A 660 -14.72 -29.44 -0.36
C PRO A 660 -16.05 -30.17 -0.55
N ARG A 661 -16.00 -31.37 -1.12
CA ARG A 661 -17.15 -32.27 -1.20
C ARG A 661 -17.59 -32.74 0.20
N GLY A 662 -16.67 -32.79 1.15
CA GLY A 662 -17.00 -32.94 2.56
C GLY A 662 -15.83 -32.72 3.49
N ILE A 663 -16.18 -32.56 4.76
CA ILE A 663 -15.30 -32.17 5.85
C ILE A 663 -15.52 -33.15 7.00
N ILE A 664 -14.42 -33.72 7.50
CA ILE A 664 -14.41 -34.68 8.60
C ILE A 664 -13.50 -34.11 9.70
N PRO A 665 -14.07 -33.45 10.72
CA PRO A 665 -13.37 -33.16 11.96
C PRO A 665 -12.76 -34.42 12.56
N LEU A 666 -11.51 -34.33 13.02
CA LEU A 666 -10.78 -35.45 13.64
C LEU A 666 -10.81 -35.39 15.17
N GLU A 667 -11.79 -34.68 15.75
CA GLU A 667 -12.05 -34.68 17.18
C GLU A 667 -12.65 -36.03 17.63
N ASN A 668 -12.08 -36.64 18.67
CA ASN A 668 -12.58 -37.91 19.25
C ASN A 668 -12.67 -39.07 18.24
N VAL A 669 -11.72 -39.12 17.31
CA VAL A 669 -11.56 -40.24 16.37
C VAL A 669 -10.22 -40.93 16.57
N GLN A 670 -10.17 -42.20 16.21
CA GLN A 670 -8.96 -43.01 16.19
C GLN A 670 -8.83 -43.71 14.83
N ILE A 671 -7.63 -44.20 14.56
CA ILE A 671 -7.31 -44.91 13.32
C ILE A 671 -6.92 -46.33 13.62
N ARG A 672 -7.41 -47.24 12.78
CA ARG A 672 -7.01 -48.64 12.78
C ARG A 672 -6.79 -49.12 11.36
N GLU A 673 -5.86 -50.04 11.19
CA GLU A 673 -5.72 -50.76 9.95
C GLU A 673 -6.86 -51.77 9.78
N VAL A 674 -7.33 -51.94 8.54
CA VAL A 674 -8.36 -52.94 8.23
C VAL A 674 -8.05 -53.66 6.93
N GLN A 675 -8.49 -54.91 6.83
CA GLN A 675 -8.48 -55.64 5.58
C GLN A 675 -9.82 -55.45 4.86
N ASP A 676 -9.78 -55.24 3.54
CA ASP A 676 -10.97 -55.17 2.70
C ASP A 676 -10.86 -56.20 1.57
N LYS A 677 -11.98 -56.83 1.21
CA LYS A 677 -12.02 -57.86 0.17
C LYS A 677 -11.71 -57.32 -1.23
N THR A 678 -11.91 -56.02 -1.44
CA THR A 678 -11.85 -55.38 -2.77
C THR A 678 -10.67 -54.45 -2.95
N ARG A 679 -10.02 -53.99 -1.88
CA ARG A 679 -8.91 -53.04 -1.94
C ARG A 679 -7.82 -53.37 -0.92
N ALA A 680 -6.58 -53.34 -1.38
CA ALA A 680 -5.40 -53.40 -0.51
C ALA A 680 -5.17 -52.07 0.22
N HIS A 681 -4.33 -52.10 1.24
CA HIS A 681 -3.85 -50.91 1.97
C HIS A 681 -4.95 -50.06 2.60
N CYS A 682 -5.92 -50.73 3.23
CA CYS A 682 -7.07 -50.07 3.85
C CYS A 682 -6.82 -49.69 5.32
N PHE A 683 -7.45 -48.59 5.75
CA PHE A 683 -7.53 -48.15 7.14
C PHE A 683 -8.89 -47.50 7.40
N GLU A 684 -9.26 -47.38 8.67
CA GLU A 684 -10.51 -46.78 9.11
C GLU A 684 -10.29 -45.68 10.13
N ILE A 685 -11.01 -44.57 9.93
CA ILE A 685 -11.26 -43.58 10.98
C ILE A 685 -12.57 -43.97 11.68
N TYR A 686 -12.54 -44.13 13.00
CA TYR A 686 -13.69 -44.49 13.82
C TYR A 686 -13.79 -43.58 15.05
N SER A 687 -15.01 -43.31 15.53
CA SER A 687 -15.20 -42.49 16.73
C SER A 687 -14.97 -43.31 18.00
N THR A 688 -14.39 -42.70 19.04
CA THR A 688 -14.17 -43.31 20.36
C THR A 688 -15.36 -43.18 21.30
N ASN A 689 -16.17 -42.12 21.16
CA ASN A 689 -17.19 -41.72 22.15
C ASN A 689 -18.63 -41.72 21.61
N SER A 690 -18.83 -41.93 20.31
CA SER A 690 -20.15 -41.81 19.68
C SER A 690 -20.37 -42.83 18.57
N ASN A 691 -21.63 -43.15 18.28
CA ASN A 691 -21.98 -44.08 17.20
C ASN A 691 -21.76 -43.49 15.79
N PHE A 692 -21.55 -42.17 15.65
CA PHE A 692 -21.42 -41.48 14.36
C PHE A 692 -20.34 -40.40 14.42
N ILE A 693 -19.50 -40.34 13.38
CA ILE A 693 -18.52 -39.28 13.22
C ILE A 693 -19.23 -38.03 12.71
N LYS A 694 -19.21 -36.95 13.50
CA LYS A 694 -19.71 -35.64 13.08
C LYS A 694 -18.93 -35.21 11.85
N ALA A 695 -19.63 -35.02 10.73
CA ALA A 695 -19.05 -34.62 9.46
C ALA A 695 -20.11 -33.94 8.60
N CYS A 696 -19.70 -33.15 7.61
CA CYS A 696 -20.61 -32.60 6.61
C CYS A 696 -20.15 -32.93 5.19
N LYS A 697 -21.09 -32.93 4.24
CA LYS A 697 -20.82 -33.12 2.82
C LYS A 697 -21.84 -32.37 1.97
N THR A 698 -21.48 -32.03 0.74
CA THR A 698 -22.43 -31.50 -0.24
C THR A 698 -23.12 -32.63 -0.99
N ASP A 699 -24.44 -32.53 -1.16
CA ASP A 699 -25.20 -33.42 -2.04
C ASP A 699 -25.05 -33.04 -3.53
N SER A 700 -25.80 -33.72 -4.40
CA SER A 700 -25.78 -33.46 -5.85
C SER A 700 -26.33 -32.10 -6.25
N GLU A 701 -27.09 -31.45 -5.37
CA GLU A 701 -27.67 -30.12 -5.58
C GLU A 701 -26.81 -29.02 -4.93
N GLY A 702 -25.66 -29.39 -4.34
CA GLY A 702 -24.74 -28.47 -3.69
C GLY A 702 -25.12 -28.10 -2.25
N LYS A 703 -26.17 -28.72 -1.68
CA LYS A 703 -26.60 -28.43 -0.31
C LYS A 703 -25.73 -29.17 0.70
N VAL A 704 -25.30 -28.46 1.75
CA VAL A 704 -24.54 -29.04 2.86
C VAL A 704 -25.47 -29.88 3.73
N ILE A 705 -25.15 -31.17 3.87
CA ILE A 705 -25.87 -32.14 4.69
C ILE A 705 -24.93 -32.85 5.66
N GLU A 706 -25.47 -33.30 6.78
CA GLU A 706 -24.70 -34.03 7.79
C GLU A 706 -24.34 -35.46 7.31
N GLY A 707 -23.09 -35.86 7.52
CA GLY A 707 -22.56 -37.17 7.18
C GLY A 707 -22.95 -38.22 8.22
N LYS A 708 -23.76 -39.20 7.83
CA LYS A 708 -24.19 -40.32 8.69
C LYS A 708 -23.20 -41.50 8.67
N HIS A 709 -21.91 -41.23 8.88
CA HIS A 709 -20.87 -42.26 8.85
C HIS A 709 -20.56 -42.75 10.27
N THR A 710 -20.66 -44.06 10.50
CA THR A 710 -20.16 -44.70 11.74
C THR A 710 -18.65 -44.85 11.69
N THR A 711 -18.11 -45.17 10.52
CA THR A 711 -16.68 -45.19 10.20
C THR A 711 -16.42 -44.62 8.82
N TYR A 712 -15.22 -44.08 8.61
CA TYR A 712 -14.69 -43.75 7.29
C TYR A 712 -13.59 -44.74 6.91
N ARG A 713 -13.93 -45.69 6.04
CA ARG A 713 -12.97 -46.61 5.45
C ARG A 713 -12.29 -45.98 4.23
N MET A 714 -10.96 -46.04 4.20
CA MET A 714 -10.11 -45.48 3.17
C MET A 714 -9.10 -46.50 2.66
N ALA A 715 -8.59 -46.28 1.44
CA ALA A 715 -7.54 -47.10 0.84
C ALA A 715 -6.53 -46.21 0.10
N ALA A 716 -5.24 -46.41 0.41
CA ALA A 716 -4.12 -45.75 -0.27
C ALA A 716 -3.64 -46.53 -1.50
N SER A 717 -2.79 -45.93 -2.33
CA SER A 717 -2.28 -46.58 -3.54
C SER A 717 -1.14 -47.56 -3.28
N SER A 718 -0.41 -47.39 -2.18
CA SER A 718 0.67 -48.29 -1.75
C SER A 718 0.71 -48.47 -0.23
N ALA A 719 1.49 -49.44 0.24
CA ALA A 719 1.70 -49.68 1.67
C ALA A 719 2.44 -48.50 2.35
N GLU A 720 3.41 -47.91 1.65
CA GLU A 720 4.16 -46.74 2.11
C GLU A 720 3.24 -45.53 2.22
N GLU A 721 2.37 -45.33 1.22
CA GLU A 721 1.42 -44.23 1.23
C GLU A 721 0.39 -44.40 2.35
N LYS A 722 -0.10 -45.62 2.59
CA LYS A 722 -0.97 -45.97 3.73
C LYS A 722 -0.31 -45.60 5.05
N GLN A 723 0.92 -46.09 5.28
CA GLN A 723 1.63 -45.85 6.54
C GLN A 723 1.95 -44.37 6.74
N SER A 724 2.20 -43.67 5.65
CA SER A 724 2.47 -42.24 5.64
C SER A 724 1.19 -41.45 5.97
N TRP A 725 0.02 -41.84 5.43
CA TRP A 725 -1.27 -41.24 5.81
C TRP A 725 -1.64 -41.52 7.26
N ILE A 726 -1.51 -42.76 7.73
CA ILE A 726 -1.77 -43.14 9.13
C ILE A 726 -0.92 -42.28 10.07
N ARG A 727 0.39 -42.17 9.82
CA ARG A 727 1.27 -41.30 10.61
C ARG A 727 0.86 -39.84 10.59
N ALA A 728 0.45 -39.30 9.44
CA ALA A 728 0.00 -37.92 9.35
C ALA A 728 -1.28 -37.68 10.15
N PHE A 729 -2.23 -38.62 10.12
CA PHE A 729 -3.43 -38.54 10.93
C PHE A 729 -3.16 -38.75 12.41
N GLU A 730 -2.35 -39.73 12.81
CA GLU A 730 -1.95 -39.95 14.20
C GLU A 730 -1.19 -38.73 14.74
N SER A 731 -0.35 -38.12 13.90
CA SER A 731 0.27 -36.83 14.19
C SER A 731 -0.85 -35.82 14.42
N SER A 732 -1.72 -35.55 13.45
CA SER A 732 -2.78 -34.53 13.56
C SER A 732 -3.78 -34.75 14.72
N ILE A 733 -4.11 -36.00 15.04
CA ILE A 733 -5.04 -36.38 16.14
C ILE A 733 -4.36 -36.23 17.52
N ASN A 734 -3.08 -36.62 17.63
CA ASN A 734 -2.32 -36.52 18.88
C ASN A 734 -1.58 -35.19 19.02
N GLN A 735 -1.47 -34.42 17.94
CA GLN A 735 -0.93 -33.09 17.89
C GLN A 735 -2.05 -32.11 18.15
N ASP A 736 -2.19 -31.73 19.42
CA ASP A 736 -2.50 -30.35 19.75
C ASP A 736 -1.24 -29.63 20.30
N PRO A 737 -0.12 -29.57 19.55
CA PRO A 737 1.16 -29.03 20.02
C PRO A 737 1.10 -27.52 20.06
N PHE A 738 0.15 -26.90 19.36
CA PHE A 738 0.06 -25.45 19.24
C PHE A 738 -0.50 -24.82 20.51
N PRO A 739 -1.64 -25.30 21.04
CA PRO A 739 -2.07 -24.99 22.38
C PRO A 739 -1.05 -25.44 23.41
N ASP A 740 -0.42 -26.62 23.30
CA ASP A 740 0.57 -27.04 24.29
C ASP A 740 1.85 -26.18 24.31
N LEU A 741 2.44 -25.78 23.18
CA LEU A 741 3.60 -24.84 23.15
C LEU A 741 3.20 -23.45 23.64
N PHE A 742 2.03 -22.97 23.24
CA PHE A 742 1.46 -21.70 23.70
C PHE A 742 1.25 -21.72 25.22
N GLN A 743 0.71 -22.81 25.77
CA GLN A 743 0.52 -23.02 27.21
C GLN A 743 1.85 -23.23 27.94
N ILE A 744 2.84 -23.91 27.34
CA ILE A 744 4.18 -24.09 27.94
C ILE A 744 4.90 -22.74 28.06
N ARG A 745 4.91 -21.90 27.00
CA ARG A 745 5.50 -20.56 27.09
C ARG A 745 4.70 -19.63 28.00
N LYS A 746 3.37 -19.74 28.02
CA LYS A 746 2.51 -19.02 28.99
C LYS A 746 2.81 -19.45 30.45
N ARG A 747 3.07 -20.74 30.71
CA ARG A 747 3.50 -21.23 32.04
C ARG A 747 4.89 -20.73 32.42
N LYS A 748 5.83 -20.63 31.48
CA LYS A 748 7.16 -20.03 31.76
C LYS A 748 7.06 -18.56 32.18
N VAL A 749 6.09 -17.82 31.64
CA VAL A 749 5.79 -16.45 32.07
C VAL A 749 5.16 -16.40 33.47
N GLY A 750 4.35 -17.39 33.85
CA GLY A 750 3.59 -17.41 35.12
C GLY A 750 4.26 -18.07 36.33
N ASN A 751 5.43 -18.71 36.19
CA ASN A 751 6.02 -19.56 37.26
C ASN A 751 7.13 -18.91 38.11
N ASN A 752 7.29 -17.59 38.09
CA ASN A 752 8.24 -16.88 38.98
C ASN A 752 7.53 -16.10 40.11
N ASN A 753 6.69 -16.80 40.88
CA ASN A 753 6.22 -16.35 42.19
C ASN A 753 6.82 -17.20 43.30
#